data_AF-M6JN34-F1
#
_entry.id   AF-M6JN34-F1
#
_cell.length_a   1.000
_cell.length_b   1.000
_cell.length_c   1.000
_cell.angle_alpha   90.00
_cell.angle_beta   90.00
_cell.angle_gamma   90.00
#
_symmetry.space_group_name_H-M   'P 1'
#
loop_
_entity.id
_entity.type
_entity.pdbx_description
1 polymer ?
#
loop_
_entity_poly.entity_id
_entity_poly.type
_entity_poly.pdbx_seq_one_letter_code
_entity_poly.pdbx_strand_id
1 'polypeptide(L)'
;MLSGDFVFDISLLQTILFALFAIMTLFQGRLDNIIDEIDQKNIDALNVSPGHLEVPSNAFWNSCKDYLDNFQNKISGNQYLVKEAIWIGGQKGDILEEDKFYEVLFSESIVRKYLIEHNGKCFPFLPRNYIHNLFNNWGQKFPSSTELNIAEVEDAIMHAVGSFADSALENVQILPFVEIEGINVSFQIGISQSDKLILIYIGNIYNALAVEEGLSNLNLNSINPLKIKVMGHESKFGFRNKSGEYEVDEESRIKVELIYLSLGLNTFAKSVKLPTGFTANFWFSLDFIGILYSLDSLEQLFKFLEFKRIEKNKIFGHSLSHIDYFGAFVDSSGIIDKGASDPDTIFLDPLWGSKFRYRFLKNFYLLFPQSPLLGDPYGWKLRSSSANEIVTITKKNAKVICLSTNKSKISTILFINDNDLDLENFKILHLLGECLIYNINKYSNEITKSNIPQFKNEIIIHLVPKEMQKTWRFAKHKYSEQLILEADVKKISDSFLNLENRSKENELLLSFLYFIAGEHYIFDSEIYKKLKEDELLPPGFKTFDLKLEYDRSNNLLPAELSDYEFFYAQKIIAEHCKKLDIVPGIYTGKAAKTILNAIRSSLISLIESRILSCNYRNTIVSLIVEGEAQYIKFKDLEAKIIKAKNQMVDYNRLKVFREERNEFLELHSSFRYLLAKFVSLVPSEESVLTKDELLQLIGISKGILHLYRVSDNLHYTIITEYEIEISDDFILRSNLPEEITKKLSNFQDKIADGKINRFDKVFKSSGTFIQDQKFNHELDIAFLSDFGFSANDFLSCLDILRYLPSSMSIDYDGCVRLPKSKIIEHVSRKLEINILTVEKVIDFLTLKTSEVLTVLDENGGGKKGVPDIPVWEYAKRYSRPEIRPIIEIDEILYFGTTAVYTSLLIWAGCINRFYFPFALPSSNVEKVLNKVEKSFQDHLVVVAFNIVREFTMKLAKELDIPDLIPGAETIGDVDILAILEEKKIILNIECKYIRDTFAAKDSRRVRDKIFKSSSKEKNYLEKVERRHQELNMNKNVVLSYFKISLERLTDYKVVSLFITSNFNFWTLNPERKTDVEFVYIEDLESYLNNIE
;
A
#
# COMPACT_ATOMS: atom_id res chain seq x y z
N MET A 1 -21.13 -34.71 29.07
CA MET A 1 -20.45 -34.44 27.78
C MET A 1 -20.81 -33.03 27.29
N LEU A 2 -20.34 -32.01 28.00
CA LEU A 2 -20.48 -30.59 27.64
C LEU A 2 -19.06 -30.00 27.70
N SER A 3 -18.32 -30.14 26.62
CA SER A 3 -17.02 -29.50 26.41
C SER A 3 -16.99 -29.02 24.97
N GLY A 4 -17.14 -27.71 24.80
CA GLY A 4 -17.17 -27.03 23.52
C GLY A 4 -17.25 -25.52 23.74
N ASP A 5 -16.09 -24.91 23.90
CA ASP A 5 -15.71 -23.54 23.52
C ASP A 5 -16.72 -22.42 23.80
N PHE A 6 -16.59 -21.81 24.98
CA PHE A 6 -17.23 -20.56 25.34
C PHE A 6 -16.35 -19.37 24.94
N VAL A 7 -16.56 -18.83 23.75
CA VAL A 7 -16.07 -17.51 23.34
C VAL A 7 -17.24 -16.53 23.38
N PHE A 8 -17.14 -15.49 24.21
CA PHE A 8 -18.09 -14.37 24.23
C PHE A 8 -18.05 -13.67 22.86
N ASP A 9 -19.13 -13.79 22.10
CA ASP A 9 -19.27 -13.13 20.80
C ASP A 9 -19.57 -11.63 21.03
N ILE A 10 -18.56 -10.77 20.88
CA ILE A 10 -18.68 -9.31 21.02
C ILE A 10 -19.69 -8.73 20.00
N SER A 11 -19.96 -9.42 18.88
CA SER A 11 -20.99 -9.01 17.92
C SER A 11 -22.42 -9.20 18.45
N LEU A 12 -22.60 -10.20 19.31
CA LEU A 12 -23.81 -10.39 20.10
C LEU A 12 -23.94 -9.26 21.11
N LEU A 13 -22.84 -8.80 21.73
CA LEU A 13 -22.81 -7.65 22.66
C LEU A 13 -23.13 -6.29 21.99
N GLN A 14 -22.79 -6.13 20.71
CA GLN A 14 -23.15 -4.95 19.94
C GLN A 14 -24.61 -4.95 19.53
N THR A 15 -25.16 -6.11 19.17
CA THR A 15 -26.60 -6.29 18.92
C THR A 15 -27.42 -6.13 20.21
N ILE A 16 -26.86 -6.56 21.34
CA ILE A 16 -27.34 -6.27 22.70
C ILE A 16 -27.37 -4.76 22.93
N LEU A 17 -26.27 -4.04 22.74
CA LEU A 17 -26.20 -2.58 22.92
C LEU A 17 -27.17 -1.85 22.03
N PHE A 18 -27.41 -2.32 20.81
CA PHE A 18 -28.26 -1.67 19.82
C PHE A 18 -29.75 -1.79 20.10
N ALA A 19 -30.20 -3.00 20.42
CA ALA A 19 -31.57 -3.24 20.82
C ALA A 19 -31.82 -2.88 22.30
N LEU A 20 -30.77 -2.82 23.13
CA LEU A 20 -30.80 -2.11 24.40
C LEU A 20 -30.87 -0.60 24.21
N PHE A 21 -30.18 0.05 23.25
CA PHE A 21 -30.20 1.51 23.10
C PHE A 21 -31.62 2.04 22.81
N ALA A 22 -32.36 1.33 21.95
CA ALA A 22 -33.76 1.61 21.64
C ALA A 22 -34.73 1.39 22.84
N ILE A 23 -34.35 0.53 23.80
CA ILE A 23 -35.13 0.22 25.01
C ILE A 23 -34.62 1.03 26.24
N MET A 24 -33.35 1.42 26.26
CA MET A 24 -32.61 2.11 27.32
C MET A 24 -32.84 3.62 27.29
N THR A 25 -33.29 4.18 26.15
CA THR A 25 -33.79 5.57 26.11
C THR A 25 -34.96 5.78 27.08
N LEU A 26 -35.59 4.71 27.56
CA LEU A 26 -36.62 4.74 28.60
C LEU A 26 -36.09 4.59 30.04
N PHE A 27 -34.91 4.00 30.30
CA PHE A 27 -34.45 3.73 31.69
C PHE A 27 -32.92 3.60 31.82
N GLN A 28 -32.25 4.71 32.17
CA GLN A 28 -30.79 4.89 32.10
C GLN A 28 -30.07 4.91 33.47
N GLY A 29 -30.04 3.80 34.23
CA GLY A 29 -29.31 3.87 35.52
C GLY A 29 -28.91 2.60 36.27
N ARG A 30 -28.91 1.41 35.67
CA ARG A 30 -28.67 0.17 36.45
C ARG A 30 -27.79 -0.92 35.83
N LEU A 31 -27.11 -0.69 34.71
CA LEU A 31 -26.34 -1.75 34.00
C LEU A 31 -24.82 -1.59 34.00
N ASP A 32 -24.28 -0.47 34.46
CA ASP A 32 -22.82 -0.20 34.47
C ASP A 32 -22.04 -1.18 35.37
N ASN A 33 -22.69 -1.82 36.35
CA ASN A 33 -22.01 -2.68 37.33
C ASN A 33 -21.68 -4.11 36.85
N ILE A 34 -22.14 -4.56 35.67
CA ILE A 34 -21.98 -5.97 35.25
C ILE A 34 -20.80 -6.16 34.28
N ILE A 35 -20.43 -5.13 33.53
CA ILE A 35 -19.39 -5.20 32.49
C ILE A 35 -17.98 -5.01 33.09
N ASP A 36 -17.86 -4.32 34.23
CA ASP A 36 -16.57 -3.91 34.80
C ASP A 36 -15.76 -5.02 35.51
N GLU A 37 -16.29 -6.24 35.71
CA GLU A 37 -15.67 -7.23 36.62
C GLU A 37 -15.32 -8.61 36.02
N ILE A 38 -15.24 -8.77 34.70
CA ILE A 38 -14.71 -10.01 34.10
C ILE A 38 -13.19 -9.89 33.92
N ASP A 39 -12.44 -10.46 34.88
CA ASP A 39 -10.98 -10.47 34.95
C ASP A 39 -10.35 -11.25 33.78
N GLN A 40 -9.69 -10.55 32.84
CA GLN A 40 -9.13 -11.06 31.58
C GLN A 40 -7.78 -11.81 31.72
N LYS A 41 -7.39 -12.27 32.91
CA LYS A 41 -5.97 -12.55 33.20
C LYS A 41 -5.35 -13.86 32.72
N ASN A 42 -6.03 -14.76 31.99
CA ASN A 42 -5.47 -16.09 31.70
C ASN A 42 -5.59 -16.62 30.26
N ILE A 43 -5.82 -15.79 29.25
CA ILE A 43 -6.06 -16.29 27.88
C ILE A 43 -4.78 -16.36 27.02
N ASP A 44 -3.71 -15.64 27.36
CA ASP A 44 -2.54 -15.49 26.49
C ASP A 44 -1.50 -16.63 26.57
N ALA A 45 -1.69 -17.65 27.41
CA ALA A 45 -0.68 -18.71 27.60
C ALA A 45 -0.91 -20.00 26.79
N LEU A 46 -2.01 -20.12 26.04
CA LEU A 46 -2.39 -21.38 25.38
C LEU A 46 -2.16 -21.30 23.86
N ASN A 47 -1.08 -21.95 23.40
CA ASN A 47 -0.82 -22.22 21.98
C ASN A 47 -1.80 -23.29 21.46
N VAL A 48 -3.02 -22.87 21.16
CA VAL A 48 -4.08 -23.75 20.61
C VAL A 48 -4.10 -23.64 19.09
N SER A 49 -3.99 -24.77 18.39
CA SER A 49 -4.20 -24.86 16.94
C SER A 49 -5.60 -25.41 16.63
N PRO A 50 -6.16 -25.18 15.42
CA PRO A 50 -7.48 -25.69 15.06
C PRO A 50 -7.55 -27.22 15.21
N GLY A 51 -8.50 -27.71 16.01
CA GLY A 51 -8.64 -29.13 16.36
C GLY A 51 -7.90 -29.57 17.63
N HIS A 52 -7.22 -28.66 18.33
CA HIS A 52 -6.60 -28.93 19.62
C HIS A 52 -7.67 -29.02 20.72
N LEU A 53 -7.94 -30.24 21.17
CA LEU A 53 -8.79 -30.55 22.32
C LEU A 53 -7.91 -30.69 23.56
N GLU A 54 -7.87 -29.66 24.41
CA GLU A 54 -7.27 -29.74 25.74
C GLU A 54 -8.38 -29.85 26.79
N VAL A 55 -8.13 -30.68 27.81
CA VAL A 55 -8.94 -30.66 29.04
C VAL A 55 -8.51 -29.41 29.82
N PRO A 56 -9.40 -28.43 30.06
CA PRO A 56 -9.01 -27.16 30.69
C PRO A 56 -8.26 -27.39 32.00
N SER A 57 -7.26 -26.56 32.28
CA SER A 57 -6.43 -26.69 33.47
C SER A 57 -7.25 -26.64 34.77
N ASN A 58 -6.75 -27.28 35.83
CA ASN A 58 -7.38 -27.21 37.15
C ASN A 58 -7.57 -25.76 37.64
N ALA A 59 -6.71 -24.83 37.24
CA ALA A 59 -6.84 -23.41 37.57
C ALA A 59 -8.10 -22.80 36.93
N PHE A 60 -8.36 -23.10 35.64
CA PHE A 60 -9.60 -22.69 34.96
C PHE A 60 -10.84 -23.25 35.66
N TRP A 61 -10.84 -24.55 35.98
CA TRP A 61 -11.95 -25.18 36.68
C TRP A 61 -12.18 -24.60 38.09
N ASN A 62 -11.11 -24.28 38.80
CA ASN A 62 -11.20 -23.60 40.09
C ASN A 62 -11.78 -22.19 39.95
N SER A 63 -11.38 -21.40 38.94
CA SER A 63 -11.97 -20.09 38.68
C SER A 63 -13.45 -20.16 38.28
N CYS A 64 -13.84 -21.13 37.47
CA CYS A 64 -15.26 -21.37 37.15
C CYS A 64 -16.05 -21.75 38.40
N LYS A 65 -15.48 -22.60 39.25
CA LYS A 65 -16.08 -23.00 40.53
C LYS A 65 -16.24 -21.81 41.47
N ASP A 66 -15.20 -20.98 41.62
CA ASP A 66 -15.24 -19.77 42.45
C ASP A 66 -16.28 -18.76 41.94
N TYR A 67 -16.41 -18.62 40.62
CA TYR A 67 -17.47 -17.81 40.00
C TYR A 67 -18.87 -18.36 40.32
N LEU A 68 -19.08 -19.66 40.14
CA LEU A 68 -20.38 -20.31 40.39
C LEU A 68 -20.75 -20.29 41.88
N ASP A 69 -19.79 -20.49 42.78
CA ASP A 69 -20.00 -20.45 44.23
C ASP A 69 -20.36 -19.04 44.72
N ASN A 70 -19.83 -17.99 44.08
CA ASN A 70 -20.13 -16.59 44.41
C ASN A 70 -21.34 -16.02 43.65
N PHE A 71 -21.82 -16.69 42.60
CA PHE A 71 -22.91 -16.21 41.76
C PHE A 71 -24.22 -15.95 42.54
N GLN A 72 -24.51 -16.78 43.54
CA GLN A 72 -25.70 -16.63 44.40
C GLN A 72 -25.72 -15.27 45.12
N ASN A 73 -24.57 -14.83 45.64
CA ASN A 73 -24.45 -13.54 46.33
C ASN A 73 -24.62 -12.38 45.34
N LYS A 74 -24.22 -12.56 44.08
CA LYS A 74 -24.34 -11.54 43.02
C LYS A 74 -25.79 -11.31 42.56
N ILE A 75 -26.68 -12.30 42.70
CA ILE A 75 -28.11 -12.17 42.34
C ILE A 75 -29.03 -11.91 43.54
N SER A 76 -28.48 -11.91 44.76
CA SER A 76 -29.19 -11.72 46.04
C SER A 76 -29.73 -10.28 46.16
N GLY A 77 -30.85 -10.02 45.51
CA GLY A 77 -31.46 -8.69 45.40
C GLY A 77 -32.31 -8.51 44.14
N ASN A 78 -32.12 -9.37 43.13
CA ASN A 78 -32.84 -9.31 41.87
C ASN A 78 -33.95 -10.38 41.81
N GLN A 79 -35.05 -10.13 42.54
CA GLN A 79 -36.20 -11.05 42.63
C GLN A 79 -36.81 -11.43 41.26
N TYR A 80 -36.57 -10.62 40.23
CA TYR A 80 -37.04 -10.87 38.86
C TYR A 80 -36.28 -12.03 38.18
N LEU A 81 -34.94 -12.05 38.28
CA LEU A 81 -34.12 -13.12 37.71
C LEU A 81 -34.37 -14.46 38.42
N VAL A 82 -34.57 -14.43 39.74
CA VAL A 82 -34.89 -15.62 40.55
C VAL A 82 -36.26 -16.21 40.16
N LYS A 83 -37.25 -15.39 39.79
CA LYS A 83 -38.55 -15.85 39.26
C LYS A 83 -38.47 -16.52 37.88
N GLU A 84 -37.40 -16.27 37.13
CA GLU A 84 -37.15 -16.86 35.80
C GLU A 84 -36.13 -18.01 35.86
N ALA A 85 -35.90 -18.58 37.05
CA ALA A 85 -35.11 -19.78 37.25
C ALA A 85 -35.94 -21.06 37.02
N ILE A 86 -35.33 -22.10 36.46
CA ILE A 86 -35.93 -23.45 36.45
C ILE A 86 -35.42 -24.22 37.64
N TRP A 87 -36.33 -24.67 38.49
CA TRP A 87 -36.02 -25.62 39.53
C TRP A 87 -35.93 -27.04 38.96
N ILE A 88 -34.72 -27.61 38.94
CA ILE A 88 -34.50 -28.99 38.47
C ILE A 88 -34.75 -30.01 39.59
N GLY A 89 -34.82 -29.57 40.85
CA GLY A 89 -34.94 -30.43 42.03
C GLY A 89 -36.30 -31.10 42.26
N GLY A 90 -37.30 -30.89 41.41
CA GLY A 90 -38.64 -31.49 41.60
C GLY A 90 -39.44 -31.82 40.34
N GLN A 91 -38.81 -31.83 39.16
CA GLN A 91 -39.47 -32.37 37.96
C GLN A 91 -39.43 -33.90 37.96
N LYS A 92 -40.53 -34.54 37.53
CA LYS A 92 -40.69 -36.00 37.48
C LYS A 92 -39.49 -36.64 36.77
N GLY A 93 -39.05 -37.81 37.25
CA GLY A 93 -37.81 -38.51 36.85
C GLY A 93 -37.61 -38.81 35.37
N ASP A 94 -38.58 -38.49 34.50
CA ASP A 94 -38.52 -38.62 33.04
C ASP A 94 -37.49 -37.69 32.36
N ILE A 95 -37.15 -36.53 32.94
CA ILE A 95 -36.21 -35.57 32.32
C ILE A 95 -34.73 -35.99 32.40
N LEU A 96 -34.45 -37.07 33.14
CA LEU A 96 -33.12 -37.66 33.27
C LEU A 96 -32.79 -38.65 32.13
N GLU A 97 -33.78 -39.02 31.31
CA GLU A 97 -33.54 -39.76 30.06
C GLU A 97 -33.04 -38.79 28.98
N GLU A 98 -31.94 -39.14 28.32
CA GLU A 98 -31.22 -38.29 27.37
C GLU A 98 -32.13 -37.77 26.24
N ASP A 99 -32.96 -38.63 25.65
CA ASP A 99 -33.87 -38.26 24.56
C ASP A 99 -34.98 -37.29 25.02
N LYS A 100 -35.52 -37.48 26.22
CA LYS A 100 -36.53 -36.57 26.80
C LYS A 100 -35.90 -35.27 27.27
N PHE A 101 -34.68 -35.32 27.79
CA PHE A 101 -33.91 -34.11 28.10
C PHE A 101 -33.68 -33.30 26.83
N TYR A 102 -33.29 -33.94 25.72
CA TYR A 102 -33.15 -33.27 24.42
C TYR A 102 -34.50 -32.74 23.91
N GLU A 103 -35.59 -33.50 23.95
CA GLU A 103 -36.91 -32.99 23.58
C GLU A 103 -37.31 -31.76 24.39
N VAL A 104 -37.08 -31.76 25.70
CA VAL A 104 -37.44 -30.62 26.55
C VAL A 104 -36.45 -29.46 26.38
N LEU A 105 -35.16 -29.74 26.16
CA LEU A 105 -34.12 -28.76 25.86
C LEU A 105 -34.33 -28.11 24.50
N PHE A 106 -34.90 -28.81 23.50
CA PHE A 106 -35.29 -28.21 22.23
C PHE A 106 -36.74 -27.68 22.22
N SER A 107 -37.54 -28.00 23.25
CA SER A 107 -38.85 -27.39 23.49
C SER A 107 -38.72 -25.97 24.05
N GLU A 108 -39.74 -25.13 23.81
CA GLU A 108 -39.78 -23.71 24.19
C GLU A 108 -39.58 -23.42 25.70
N SER A 109 -39.66 -24.43 26.56
CA SER A 109 -39.78 -24.26 28.01
C SER A 109 -38.46 -24.05 28.77
N ILE A 110 -37.35 -24.66 28.32
CA ILE A 110 -36.08 -24.67 29.06
C ILE A 110 -35.06 -23.67 28.52
N VAL A 111 -34.92 -23.55 27.19
CA VAL A 111 -33.94 -22.63 26.57
C VAL A 111 -34.22 -21.17 26.89
N ARG A 112 -35.47 -20.82 27.22
CA ARG A 112 -35.95 -19.46 27.49
C ARG A 112 -35.64 -18.91 28.88
N LYS A 113 -34.95 -19.70 29.72
CA LYS A 113 -34.74 -19.39 31.14
C LYS A 113 -33.31 -18.92 31.38
N TYR A 114 -33.16 -17.98 32.30
CA TYR A 114 -31.86 -17.37 32.59
C TYR A 114 -31.10 -18.19 33.62
N LEU A 115 -31.81 -18.79 34.57
CA LEU A 115 -31.18 -19.44 35.70
C LEU A 115 -31.68 -20.86 35.84
N ILE A 116 -30.84 -21.70 36.43
CA ILE A 116 -31.19 -23.03 36.89
C ILE A 116 -31.08 -23.04 38.40
N GLU A 117 -32.14 -23.39 39.10
CA GLU A 117 -32.14 -23.54 40.55
C GLU A 117 -31.89 -25.00 40.92
N HIS A 118 -30.84 -25.22 41.70
CA HIS A 118 -30.46 -26.52 42.24
C HIS A 118 -30.08 -26.36 43.73
N ASN A 119 -30.74 -27.13 44.61
CA ASN A 119 -30.54 -27.11 46.06
C ASN A 119 -30.60 -25.71 46.70
N GLY A 120 -31.54 -24.86 46.26
CA GLY A 120 -31.74 -23.51 46.79
C GLY A 120 -30.70 -22.48 46.35
N LYS A 121 -29.83 -22.83 45.39
CA LYS A 121 -28.90 -21.91 44.70
C LYS A 121 -29.24 -21.85 43.22
N CYS A 122 -29.18 -20.66 42.65
CA CYS A 122 -29.36 -20.43 41.23
C CYS A 122 -27.99 -20.34 40.54
N PHE A 123 -27.89 -20.93 39.36
CA PHE A 123 -26.73 -20.87 38.50
C PHE A 123 -27.12 -20.35 37.12
N PRO A 124 -26.20 -19.71 36.38
CA PRO A 124 -26.47 -19.26 35.03
C PRO A 124 -26.68 -20.45 34.08
N PHE A 125 -27.69 -20.36 33.19
CA PHE A 125 -28.10 -21.47 32.31
C PHE A 125 -28.18 -21.06 30.84
N LEU A 126 -27.28 -21.58 29.99
CA LEU A 126 -27.16 -21.19 28.57
C LEU A 126 -27.02 -19.66 28.36
N PRO A 127 -25.98 -19.02 28.94
CA PRO A 127 -25.78 -17.56 28.87
C PRO A 127 -25.75 -16.99 27.45
N ARG A 128 -25.37 -17.81 26.45
CA ARG A 128 -25.43 -17.45 25.01
C ARG A 128 -26.83 -17.08 24.53
N ASN A 129 -27.87 -17.64 25.17
CA ASN A 129 -29.27 -17.43 24.80
C ASN A 129 -29.98 -16.37 25.66
N TYR A 130 -29.31 -15.80 26.68
CA TYR A 130 -29.93 -14.83 27.59
C TYR A 130 -30.58 -13.64 26.90
N ILE A 131 -30.02 -13.22 25.78
CA ILE A 131 -30.40 -12.00 25.09
C ILE A 131 -31.65 -12.27 24.25
N HIS A 132 -31.64 -13.39 23.55
CA HIS A 132 -32.83 -13.95 22.93
C HIS A 132 -33.96 -14.15 23.95
N ASN A 133 -33.62 -14.66 25.14
CA ASN A 133 -34.56 -14.81 26.25
C ASN A 133 -35.05 -13.46 26.79
N LEU A 134 -34.20 -12.43 26.78
CA LEU A 134 -34.54 -11.04 27.13
C LEU A 134 -35.57 -10.49 26.18
N PHE A 135 -35.30 -10.54 24.88
CA PHE A 135 -36.22 -10.07 23.84
C PHE A 135 -37.54 -10.84 23.85
N ASN A 136 -37.50 -12.17 23.97
CA ASN A 136 -38.73 -12.97 23.98
C ASN A 136 -39.55 -12.82 25.26
N ASN A 137 -38.92 -12.82 26.44
CA ASN A 137 -39.65 -12.65 27.70
C ASN A 137 -40.15 -11.20 27.89
N TRP A 138 -39.43 -10.19 27.39
CA TRP A 138 -39.92 -8.80 27.41
C TRP A 138 -41.00 -8.58 26.35
N GLY A 139 -40.83 -9.12 25.14
CA GLY A 139 -41.83 -9.10 24.07
C GLY A 139 -43.17 -9.72 24.48
N GLN A 140 -43.17 -10.82 25.24
CA GLN A 140 -44.37 -11.44 25.79
C GLN A 140 -45.00 -10.68 26.97
N LYS A 141 -44.22 -9.85 27.68
CA LYS A 141 -44.67 -9.04 28.83
C LYS A 141 -45.24 -7.69 28.42
N PHE A 142 -45.15 -7.30 27.15
CA PHE A 142 -45.98 -6.23 26.61
C PHE A 142 -47.39 -6.79 26.41
N PRO A 143 -48.36 -6.42 27.27
CA PRO A 143 -49.72 -6.88 27.04
C PRO A 143 -50.19 -6.28 25.72
N SER A 144 -50.93 -7.07 24.94
CA SER A 144 -51.69 -6.65 23.76
C SER A 144 -52.72 -5.54 24.05
N SER A 145 -52.72 -4.97 25.26
CA SER A 145 -53.63 -3.93 25.77
C SER A 145 -52.93 -2.63 26.16
N THR A 146 -51.60 -2.51 26.07
CA THR A 146 -50.97 -1.20 25.98
C THR A 146 -50.80 -0.89 24.50
N GLU A 147 -51.48 0.14 24.02
CA GLU A 147 -51.27 0.77 22.71
C GLU A 147 -49.82 1.29 22.61
N LEU A 148 -48.85 0.39 22.55
CA LEU A 148 -47.56 0.70 21.95
C LEU A 148 -47.86 0.86 20.47
N ASN A 149 -47.86 2.12 20.04
CA ASN A 149 -48.05 2.46 18.66
C ASN A 149 -46.95 1.72 17.87
N ILE A 150 -47.34 0.73 17.07
CA ILE A 150 -46.41 -0.07 16.26
C ILE A 150 -45.52 0.86 15.41
N ALA A 151 -46.08 1.99 14.96
CA ALA A 151 -45.34 3.03 14.27
C ALA A 151 -44.20 3.65 15.11
N GLU A 152 -44.36 3.81 16.43
CA GLU A 152 -43.30 4.35 17.31
C GLU A 152 -42.16 3.34 17.52
N VAL A 153 -42.47 2.04 17.51
CA VAL A 153 -41.46 0.96 17.59
C VAL A 153 -40.72 0.83 16.26
N GLU A 154 -41.44 0.87 15.15
CA GLU A 154 -40.86 0.89 13.79
C GLU A 154 -39.96 2.12 13.59
N ASP A 155 -40.40 3.30 14.04
CA ASP A 155 -39.61 4.54 14.03
C ASP A 155 -38.32 4.41 14.86
N ALA A 156 -38.40 3.81 16.05
CA ALA A 156 -37.24 3.62 16.92
C ALA A 156 -36.21 2.64 16.31
N ILE A 157 -36.68 1.56 15.69
CA ILE A 157 -35.81 0.59 15.01
C ILE A 157 -35.19 1.20 13.77
N MET A 158 -35.98 1.93 12.97
CA MET A 158 -35.50 2.67 11.82
C MET A 158 -34.40 3.65 12.25
N HIS A 159 -34.65 4.43 13.30
CA HIS A 159 -33.67 5.37 13.85
C HIS A 159 -32.38 4.67 14.29
N ALA A 160 -32.49 3.56 15.01
CA ALA A 160 -31.34 2.78 15.42
C ALA A 160 -30.55 2.36 14.17
N VAL A 161 -31.16 1.58 13.27
CA VAL A 161 -30.51 1.05 12.05
C VAL A 161 -29.88 2.15 11.21
N GLY A 162 -30.58 3.27 11.02
CA GLY A 162 -30.07 4.44 10.30
C GLY A 162 -28.86 5.08 11.00
N SER A 163 -28.92 5.29 12.32
CA SER A 163 -27.82 5.85 13.12
C SER A 163 -26.57 4.96 13.12
N PHE A 164 -26.76 3.64 13.14
CA PHE A 164 -25.65 2.70 12.99
C PHE A 164 -25.06 2.71 11.60
N ALA A 165 -25.89 2.68 10.56
CA ALA A 165 -25.40 2.75 9.18
C ALA A 165 -24.63 4.05 8.95
N ASP A 166 -25.16 5.18 9.44
CA ASP A 166 -24.48 6.48 9.40
C ASP A 166 -23.13 6.41 10.10
N SER A 167 -23.07 5.85 11.30
CA SER A 167 -21.82 5.74 12.07
C SER A 167 -20.82 4.75 11.47
N ALA A 168 -21.29 3.61 10.97
CA ALA A 168 -20.47 2.47 10.57
C ALA A 168 -19.92 2.56 9.15
N LEU A 169 -20.44 3.45 8.30
CA LEU A 169 -20.04 3.64 6.91
C LEU A 169 -19.40 5.01 6.67
N GLU A 170 -18.45 5.07 5.74
CA GLU A 170 -17.78 6.32 5.39
C GLU A 170 -18.63 7.16 4.42
N ASN A 171 -18.89 8.43 4.76
CA ASN A 171 -19.52 9.44 3.89
C ASN A 171 -20.80 8.96 3.17
N VAL A 172 -21.73 8.35 3.91
CA VAL A 172 -23.04 7.95 3.39
C VAL A 172 -24.10 8.97 3.77
N GLN A 173 -25.16 9.04 2.98
CA GLN A 173 -26.36 9.77 3.31
C GLN A 173 -27.47 8.78 3.68
N ILE A 174 -28.09 8.98 4.85
CA ILE A 174 -29.26 8.21 5.28
C ILE A 174 -30.54 8.94 4.84
N LEU A 175 -31.36 8.23 4.06
CA LEU A 175 -32.63 8.69 3.52
C LEU A 175 -33.77 7.97 4.26
N PRO A 176 -34.57 8.65 5.09
CA PRO A 176 -35.73 8.02 5.72
C PRO A 176 -36.89 7.92 4.70
N PHE A 177 -37.71 6.87 4.82
CA PHE A 177 -38.97 6.69 4.06
C PHE A 177 -38.83 7.00 2.56
N VAL A 178 -38.10 6.14 1.88
CA VAL A 178 -37.83 6.25 0.44
C VAL A 178 -38.94 5.56 -0.34
N GLU A 179 -39.65 6.32 -1.18
CA GLU A 179 -40.58 5.82 -2.16
C GLU A 179 -39.95 5.86 -3.54
N ILE A 180 -40.28 4.90 -4.39
CA ILE A 180 -39.84 4.90 -5.79
C ILE A 180 -41.05 4.92 -6.70
N GLU A 181 -41.06 5.84 -7.66
CA GLU A 181 -42.10 5.93 -8.68
C GLU A 181 -42.21 4.60 -9.45
N GLY A 182 -43.42 4.05 -9.51
CA GLY A 182 -43.70 2.73 -10.12
C GLY A 182 -43.61 1.54 -9.15
N ILE A 183 -43.17 1.75 -7.90
CA ILE A 183 -43.12 0.71 -6.86
C ILE A 183 -44.06 1.11 -5.71
N ASN A 184 -45.11 0.32 -5.49
CA ASN A 184 -46.09 0.52 -4.40
C ASN A 184 -45.55 0.05 -3.02
N VAL A 185 -44.26 0.23 -2.75
CA VAL A 185 -43.62 -0.13 -1.48
C VAL A 185 -42.79 1.05 -1.01
N SER A 186 -43.02 1.47 0.24
CA SER A 186 -42.17 2.44 0.93
C SER A 186 -41.07 1.70 1.69
N PHE A 187 -39.82 2.11 1.47
CA PHE A 187 -38.66 1.56 2.18
C PHE A 187 -38.36 2.44 3.39
N GLN A 188 -38.22 1.84 4.57
CA GLN A 188 -38.00 2.60 5.80
C GLN A 188 -36.65 3.35 5.79
N ILE A 189 -35.61 2.77 5.17
CA ILE A 189 -34.27 3.37 5.11
C ILE A 189 -33.69 3.22 3.70
N GLY A 190 -33.15 4.31 3.17
CA GLY A 190 -32.20 4.34 2.07
C GLY A 190 -30.81 4.74 2.56
N ILE A 191 -29.77 4.09 2.03
CA ILE A 191 -28.38 4.47 2.24
C ILE A 191 -27.80 4.79 0.87
N SER A 192 -27.44 6.05 0.63
CA SER A 192 -26.87 6.49 -0.63
C SER A 192 -25.42 6.94 -0.49
N GLN A 193 -24.63 6.67 -1.53
CA GLN A 193 -23.29 7.21 -1.73
C GLN A 193 -23.01 7.29 -3.23
N SER A 194 -22.75 8.49 -3.75
CA SER A 194 -22.45 8.72 -5.17
C SER A 194 -23.53 8.13 -6.09
N ASP A 195 -23.19 7.14 -6.93
CA ASP A 195 -24.06 6.46 -7.89
C ASP A 195 -24.68 5.16 -7.32
N LYS A 196 -24.68 4.97 -6.00
CA LYS A 196 -25.13 3.75 -5.33
C LYS A 196 -26.20 4.03 -4.29
N LEU A 197 -27.20 3.15 -4.24
CA LEU A 197 -28.30 3.23 -3.29
C LEU A 197 -28.67 1.84 -2.76
N ILE A 198 -28.73 1.70 -1.44
CA ILE A 198 -29.28 0.52 -0.78
C ILE A 198 -30.61 0.89 -0.16
N LEU A 199 -31.65 0.14 -0.48
CA LEU A 199 -32.97 0.29 0.10
C LEU A 199 -33.25 -0.85 1.05
N ILE A 200 -33.57 -0.50 2.28
CA ILE A 200 -33.80 -1.44 3.37
C ILE A 200 -35.28 -1.42 3.69
N TYR A 201 -35.90 -2.58 3.48
CA TYR A 201 -37.22 -2.87 3.99
C TYR A 201 -37.09 -3.65 5.29
N ILE A 202 -37.58 -3.08 6.39
CA ILE A 202 -37.52 -3.71 7.71
C ILE A 202 -38.77 -4.58 7.90
N GLY A 203 -38.57 -5.88 8.08
CA GLY A 203 -39.62 -6.86 8.26
C GLY A 203 -40.17 -6.94 9.69
N ASN A 204 -41.43 -7.35 9.84
CA ASN A 204 -42.10 -7.49 11.14
C ASN A 204 -41.39 -8.50 12.06
N ILE A 205 -41.38 -8.20 13.36
CA ILE A 205 -40.62 -8.85 14.44
C ILE A 205 -41.29 -10.13 14.96
N TYR A 206 -42.61 -10.28 14.80
CA TYR A 206 -43.39 -11.17 15.68
C TYR A 206 -43.99 -12.43 15.03
N ASN A 207 -44.04 -12.55 13.70
CA ASN A 207 -44.69 -13.71 13.04
C ASN A 207 -44.10 -14.06 11.66
N ALA A 208 -43.85 -15.35 11.39
CA ALA A 208 -43.42 -15.86 10.09
C ALA A 208 -44.40 -15.53 8.94
N LEU A 209 -45.71 -15.50 9.20
CA LEU A 209 -46.72 -15.13 8.21
C LEU A 209 -46.59 -13.66 7.78
N ALA A 210 -46.29 -12.76 8.74
CA ALA A 210 -46.08 -11.34 8.46
C ALA A 210 -44.76 -11.11 7.70
N VAL A 211 -43.74 -11.96 7.93
CA VAL A 211 -42.52 -11.98 7.12
C VAL A 211 -42.81 -12.42 5.69
N GLU A 212 -43.56 -13.50 5.49
CA GLU A 212 -43.96 -13.98 4.16
C GLU A 212 -44.84 -12.96 3.40
N GLU A 213 -45.71 -12.23 4.10
CA GLU A 213 -46.49 -11.12 3.55
C GLU A 213 -45.59 -9.94 3.12
N GLY A 214 -44.65 -9.51 3.96
CA GLY A 214 -43.68 -8.47 3.63
C GLY A 214 -42.77 -8.84 2.44
N LEU A 215 -42.35 -10.11 2.36
CA LEU A 215 -41.58 -10.63 1.22
C LEU A 215 -42.41 -10.65 -0.07
N SER A 216 -43.70 -10.94 0.01
CA SER A 216 -44.61 -10.94 -1.14
C SER A 216 -44.79 -9.54 -1.72
N ASN A 217 -44.84 -8.51 -0.86
CA ASN A 217 -44.93 -7.11 -1.28
C ASN A 217 -43.68 -6.63 -2.04
N LEU A 218 -42.52 -7.25 -1.81
CA LEU A 218 -41.24 -6.90 -2.44
C LEU A 218 -40.88 -7.71 -3.68
N ASN A 219 -41.80 -8.54 -4.21
CA ASN A 219 -41.57 -9.31 -5.42
C ASN A 219 -41.69 -8.42 -6.67
N LEU A 220 -40.65 -7.62 -6.92
CA LEU A 220 -40.63 -6.59 -7.96
C LEU A 220 -40.04 -7.16 -9.27
N ASN A 221 -40.91 -7.40 -10.26
CA ASN A 221 -40.50 -7.71 -11.61
C ASN A 221 -40.29 -6.41 -12.38
N SER A 222 -39.03 -6.11 -12.76
CA SER A 222 -38.54 -4.94 -13.51
C SER A 222 -38.52 -3.60 -12.76
N ILE A 223 -37.31 -3.20 -12.37
CA ILE A 223 -36.98 -1.90 -11.79
C ILE A 223 -36.18 -1.14 -12.86
N ASN A 224 -36.86 -0.40 -13.73
CA ASN A 224 -36.28 0.68 -14.53
C ASN A 224 -37.39 1.44 -15.28
N PRO A 225 -37.37 2.79 -15.35
CA PRO A 225 -36.52 3.76 -14.65
C PRO A 225 -37.16 4.26 -13.33
N LEU A 226 -36.33 4.67 -12.37
CA LEU A 226 -36.77 5.05 -11.01
C LEU A 226 -36.69 6.57 -10.81
N LYS A 227 -37.81 7.23 -10.54
CA LYS A 227 -37.78 8.50 -9.80
C LYS A 227 -37.90 8.22 -8.31
N ILE A 228 -36.97 8.75 -7.52
CA ILE A 228 -36.90 8.49 -6.09
C ILE A 228 -37.50 9.67 -5.35
N LYS A 229 -38.53 9.41 -4.54
CA LYS A 229 -39.17 10.41 -3.70
C LYS A 229 -38.80 10.14 -2.25
N VAL A 230 -38.15 11.11 -1.61
CA VAL A 230 -37.84 11.06 -0.17
C VAL A 230 -38.92 11.81 0.57
N MET A 231 -39.67 11.11 1.42
CA MET A 231 -40.74 11.72 2.20
C MET A 231 -40.15 12.42 3.44
N GLY A 232 -40.48 13.70 3.64
CA GLY A 232 -40.09 14.40 4.86
C GLY A 232 -40.85 13.82 6.06
N HIS A 233 -40.12 13.33 7.05
CA HIS A 233 -40.69 12.74 8.26
C HIS A 233 -40.27 13.56 9.49
N GLU A 234 -41.23 14.12 10.22
CA GLU A 234 -40.99 14.70 11.55
C GLU A 234 -41.19 13.61 12.61
N SER A 235 -40.09 13.13 13.20
CA SER A 235 -40.18 12.17 14.32
C SER A 235 -40.31 12.91 15.66
N LYS A 236 -40.99 12.29 16.63
CA LYS A 236 -40.99 12.77 18.04
C LYS A 236 -39.61 12.72 18.70
N PHE A 237 -38.64 12.04 18.09
CA PHE A 237 -37.24 11.93 18.52
C PHE A 237 -36.33 13.05 17.97
N GLY A 238 -36.89 14.10 17.38
CA GLY A 238 -36.18 15.35 17.10
C GLY A 238 -35.51 15.46 15.72
N PHE A 239 -35.75 14.52 14.81
CA PHE A 239 -35.32 14.69 13.41
C PHE A 239 -36.28 15.61 12.66
N ARG A 240 -35.72 16.70 12.11
CA ARG A 240 -36.34 17.50 11.05
C ARG A 240 -35.51 17.32 9.78
N ASN A 241 -35.94 16.43 8.90
CA ASN A 241 -35.46 16.44 7.52
C ASN A 241 -36.43 17.27 6.67
N LYS A 242 -35.90 18.23 5.91
CA LYS A 242 -36.72 18.96 4.93
C LYS A 242 -37.18 17.96 3.87
N SER A 243 -38.49 17.90 3.64
CA SER A 243 -39.06 17.23 2.47
C SER A 243 -38.41 17.77 1.20
N GLY A 244 -37.86 16.88 0.37
CA GLY A 244 -37.23 17.24 -0.89
C GLY A 244 -37.46 16.13 -1.92
N GLU A 245 -37.86 16.52 -3.12
CA GLU A 245 -37.81 15.61 -4.28
C GLU A 245 -36.36 15.57 -4.76
N TYR A 246 -35.78 14.38 -4.79
CA TYR A 246 -34.46 14.15 -5.36
C TYR A 246 -34.67 13.56 -6.75
N GLU A 247 -34.62 14.42 -7.78
CA GLU A 247 -34.52 13.92 -9.14
C GLU A 247 -33.13 13.32 -9.33
N VAL A 248 -33.10 12.01 -9.50
CA VAL A 248 -31.94 11.30 -10.03
C VAL A 248 -31.92 11.63 -11.52
N ASP A 249 -30.89 12.35 -11.96
CA ASP A 249 -30.72 12.80 -13.35
C ASP A 249 -30.81 11.60 -14.30
N GLU A 250 -31.54 11.70 -15.41
CA GLU A 250 -31.78 10.59 -16.35
C GLU A 250 -30.47 10.03 -16.96
N GLU A 251 -29.37 10.81 -16.90
CA GLU A 251 -28.04 10.37 -17.30
C GLU A 251 -27.28 9.56 -16.24
N SER A 252 -27.72 9.56 -14.97
CA SER A 252 -27.06 8.86 -13.87
C SER A 252 -27.58 7.42 -13.71
N ARG A 253 -26.78 6.45 -14.16
CA ARG A 253 -27.05 5.01 -13.98
C ARG A 253 -26.83 4.59 -12.52
N ILE A 254 -27.71 5.01 -11.60
CA ILE A 254 -27.60 4.62 -10.19
C ILE A 254 -27.78 3.10 -10.03
N LYS A 255 -26.83 2.45 -9.35
CA LYS A 255 -26.93 1.03 -8.96
C LYS A 255 -27.74 0.92 -7.68
N VAL A 256 -28.86 0.20 -7.73
CA VAL A 256 -29.77 0.01 -6.59
C VAL A 256 -29.74 -1.43 -6.10
N GLU A 257 -29.59 -1.60 -4.78
CA GLU A 257 -29.72 -2.89 -4.10
C GLU A 257 -30.86 -2.87 -3.11
N LEU A 258 -31.66 -3.94 -3.09
CA LEU A 258 -32.75 -4.11 -2.13
C LEU A 258 -32.33 -5.09 -1.04
N ILE A 259 -32.54 -4.73 0.23
CA ILE A 259 -32.30 -5.58 1.39
C ILE A 259 -33.62 -5.70 2.18
N TYR A 260 -34.09 -6.92 2.37
CA TYR A 260 -35.10 -7.21 3.40
C TYR A 260 -34.38 -7.55 4.70
N LEU A 261 -34.52 -6.69 5.71
CA LEU A 261 -33.91 -6.89 7.01
C LEU A 261 -34.89 -7.57 7.96
N SER A 262 -34.64 -8.84 8.26
CA SER A 262 -35.35 -9.56 9.30
C SER A 262 -34.70 -9.28 10.66
N LEU A 263 -35.48 -8.71 11.57
CA LEU A 263 -35.02 -8.44 12.93
C LEU A 263 -34.89 -9.72 13.77
N GLY A 264 -35.46 -10.84 13.30
CA GLY A 264 -34.99 -12.19 13.58
C GLY A 264 -34.72 -12.54 15.04
N LEU A 265 -35.52 -12.03 16.00
CA LEU A 265 -35.33 -12.29 17.43
C LEU A 265 -35.70 -13.72 17.84
N ASN A 266 -36.05 -14.58 16.88
CA ASN A 266 -36.63 -15.91 17.10
C ASN A 266 -35.75 -17.03 16.52
N THR A 267 -35.30 -17.96 17.36
CA THR A 267 -34.66 -19.25 17.00
C THR A 267 -35.65 -20.27 16.46
N PHE A 268 -36.85 -19.86 16.04
CA PHE A 268 -37.83 -20.78 15.49
C PHE A 268 -37.23 -21.49 14.26
N ALA A 269 -37.13 -22.82 14.35
CA ALA A 269 -36.92 -23.72 13.22
C ALA A 269 -38.18 -23.78 12.31
N LYS A 270 -38.75 -22.61 11.96
CA LYS A 270 -39.70 -22.50 10.85
C LYS A 270 -38.95 -21.87 9.68
N SER A 271 -38.72 -22.67 8.65
CA SER A 271 -38.19 -22.21 7.38
C SER A 271 -39.14 -21.16 6.78
N VAL A 272 -38.68 -19.91 6.68
CA VAL A 272 -39.39 -18.89 5.89
C VAL A 272 -39.24 -19.26 4.41
N LYS A 273 -40.34 -19.44 3.70
CA LYS A 273 -40.28 -19.71 2.26
C LYS A 273 -40.16 -18.38 1.52
N LEU A 274 -39.03 -18.20 0.82
CA LEU A 274 -38.87 -17.05 -0.07
C LEU A 274 -39.83 -17.21 -1.27
N PRO A 275 -40.60 -16.17 -1.64
CA PRO A 275 -41.44 -16.18 -2.84
C PRO A 275 -40.64 -16.48 -4.10
N THR A 276 -41.26 -17.16 -5.08
CA THR A 276 -40.66 -17.35 -6.40
C THR A 276 -40.48 -15.99 -7.09
N GLY A 277 -39.25 -15.70 -7.54
CA GLY A 277 -38.91 -14.42 -8.18
C GLY A 277 -38.43 -13.34 -7.21
N PHE A 278 -38.30 -13.62 -5.91
CA PHE A 278 -37.80 -12.65 -4.92
C PHE A 278 -36.44 -12.06 -5.31
N THR A 279 -36.43 -10.75 -5.59
CA THR A 279 -35.26 -10.02 -6.14
C THR A 279 -34.41 -9.34 -5.06
N ALA A 280 -34.92 -9.16 -3.85
CA ALA A 280 -34.19 -8.53 -2.75
C ALA A 280 -33.26 -9.51 -2.01
N ASN A 281 -32.30 -8.97 -1.26
CA ASN A 281 -31.42 -9.74 -0.40
C ASN A 281 -32.05 -9.90 1.00
N PHE A 282 -32.44 -11.12 1.37
CA PHE A 282 -32.99 -11.40 2.71
C PHE A 282 -31.87 -11.56 3.73
N TRP A 283 -31.74 -10.64 4.69
CA TRP A 283 -30.66 -10.63 5.69
C TRP A 283 -31.23 -10.71 7.10
N PHE A 284 -30.54 -11.41 7.99
CA PHE A 284 -30.79 -11.31 9.43
C PHE A 284 -30.05 -10.11 10.02
N SER A 285 -30.61 -9.50 11.07
CA SER A 285 -30.02 -8.34 11.77
C SER A 285 -28.58 -8.57 12.24
N LEU A 286 -28.25 -9.76 12.75
CA LEU A 286 -26.91 -10.12 13.19
C LEU A 286 -25.89 -10.09 12.04
N ASP A 287 -26.24 -10.69 10.90
CA ASP A 287 -25.41 -10.68 9.70
C ASP A 287 -25.23 -9.25 9.18
N PHE A 288 -26.32 -8.47 9.12
CA PHE A 288 -26.31 -7.08 8.67
C PHE A 288 -25.38 -6.20 9.51
N ILE A 289 -25.49 -6.25 10.84
CA ILE A 289 -24.64 -5.50 11.76
C ILE A 289 -23.18 -5.95 11.65
N GLY A 290 -22.96 -7.28 11.61
CA GLY A 290 -21.63 -7.87 11.51
C GLY A 290 -20.90 -7.45 10.24
N ILE A 291 -21.60 -7.43 9.09
CA ILE A 291 -21.06 -6.99 7.80
C ILE A 291 -20.81 -5.49 7.84
N LEU A 292 -21.81 -4.66 8.13
CA LEU A 292 -21.67 -3.20 8.14
C LEU A 292 -20.53 -2.70 9.03
N TYR A 293 -20.36 -3.29 10.21
CA TYR A 293 -19.26 -2.90 11.10
C TYR A 293 -17.89 -3.24 10.49
N SER A 294 -17.79 -4.36 9.76
CA SER A 294 -16.57 -4.80 9.10
C SER A 294 -16.33 -4.16 7.73
N LEU A 295 -17.25 -3.34 7.22
CA LEU A 295 -17.06 -2.62 5.96
C LEU A 295 -16.17 -1.39 6.09
N ASP A 296 -15.44 -1.13 5.03
CA ASP A 296 -14.69 0.11 4.82
C ASP A 296 -15.52 1.18 4.10
N SER A 297 -16.40 0.79 3.18
CA SER A 297 -17.20 1.71 2.36
C SER A 297 -18.45 1.04 1.77
N LEU A 298 -19.37 1.85 1.23
CA LEU A 298 -20.52 1.31 0.49
C LEU A 298 -20.07 0.58 -0.79
N GLU A 299 -18.97 1.02 -1.41
CA GLU A 299 -18.35 0.34 -2.56
C GLU A 299 -18.08 -1.14 -2.28
N GLN A 300 -17.46 -1.43 -1.14
CA GLN A 300 -17.10 -2.78 -0.74
C GLN A 300 -18.34 -3.68 -0.55
N LEU A 301 -19.45 -3.10 -0.07
CA LEU A 301 -20.72 -3.83 0.07
C LEU A 301 -21.28 -4.24 -1.30
N PHE A 302 -21.25 -3.35 -2.29
CA PHE A 302 -21.67 -3.68 -3.65
C PHE A 302 -20.77 -4.77 -4.28
N LYS A 303 -19.45 -4.68 -4.10
CA LYS A 303 -18.50 -5.71 -4.55
C LYS A 303 -18.77 -7.07 -3.89
N PHE A 304 -19.08 -7.08 -2.59
CA PHE A 304 -19.48 -8.29 -1.88
C PHE A 304 -20.78 -8.89 -2.42
N LEU A 305 -21.81 -8.07 -2.66
CA LEU A 305 -23.09 -8.53 -3.19
C LEU A 305 -22.94 -9.11 -4.60
N GLU A 306 -22.12 -8.49 -5.44
CA GLU A 306 -21.77 -9.00 -6.77
C GLU A 306 -21.03 -10.33 -6.69
N PHE A 307 -19.98 -10.41 -5.86
CA PHE A 307 -19.25 -11.65 -5.57
C PHE A 307 -20.21 -12.77 -5.14
N LYS A 308 -21.14 -12.47 -4.21
CA LYS A 308 -22.14 -13.43 -3.76
C LYS A 308 -23.02 -13.88 -4.93
N ARG A 309 -23.48 -12.99 -5.81
CA ARG A 309 -24.30 -13.39 -6.97
C ARG A 309 -23.56 -14.31 -7.93
N ILE A 310 -22.28 -14.03 -8.19
CA ILE A 310 -21.43 -14.81 -9.09
C ILE A 310 -21.18 -16.21 -8.51
N GLU A 311 -20.84 -16.29 -7.22
CA GLU A 311 -20.38 -17.53 -6.59
C GLU A 311 -21.50 -18.37 -5.95
N LYS A 312 -22.71 -17.81 -5.74
CA LYS A 312 -23.83 -18.47 -5.03
C LYS A 312 -24.19 -19.85 -5.60
N ASN A 313 -24.08 -20.03 -6.90
CA ASN A 313 -24.44 -21.31 -7.54
C ASN A 313 -23.35 -22.38 -7.40
N LYS A 314 -22.11 -21.97 -7.17
CA LYS A 314 -20.97 -22.88 -6.97
C LYS A 314 -20.80 -23.22 -5.50
N ILE A 315 -21.11 -22.30 -4.59
CA ILE A 315 -20.95 -22.51 -3.15
C ILE A 315 -22.07 -23.42 -2.63
N PHE A 316 -21.68 -24.61 -2.17
CA PHE A 316 -22.60 -25.56 -1.55
C PHE A 316 -22.65 -25.35 -0.03
N GLY A 317 -23.85 -25.07 0.46
CA GLY A 317 -24.12 -24.98 1.89
C GLY A 317 -25.50 -24.42 2.18
N HIS A 318 -26.44 -25.28 2.56
CA HIS A 318 -27.80 -24.88 2.96
C HIS A 318 -27.86 -24.11 4.29
N SER A 319 -26.74 -24.05 5.02
CA SER A 319 -26.62 -23.44 6.36
C SER A 319 -25.66 -22.26 6.43
N LEU A 320 -25.17 -21.76 5.29
CA LEU A 320 -24.23 -20.61 5.26
C LEU A 320 -24.99 -19.30 5.49
N SER A 321 -24.52 -18.48 6.43
CA SER A 321 -25.05 -17.14 6.68
C SER A 321 -24.38 -16.10 5.77
N HIS A 322 -24.89 -14.87 5.73
CA HIS A 322 -24.27 -13.81 4.92
C HIS A 322 -22.88 -13.45 5.41
N ILE A 323 -22.62 -13.58 6.73
CA ILE A 323 -21.31 -13.29 7.28
C ILE A 323 -20.26 -14.33 6.86
N ASP A 324 -20.67 -15.57 6.54
CA ASP A 324 -19.76 -16.60 6.01
C ASP A 324 -19.30 -16.25 4.60
N TYR A 325 -20.24 -15.85 3.73
CA TYR A 325 -19.91 -15.34 2.40
C TYR A 325 -19.03 -14.08 2.49
N PHE A 326 -19.31 -13.19 3.44
CA PHE A 326 -18.53 -11.97 3.60
C PHE A 326 -17.11 -12.25 4.10
N GLY A 327 -16.94 -13.17 5.07
CA GLY A 327 -15.63 -13.61 5.51
C GLY A 327 -14.82 -14.24 4.39
N ALA A 328 -15.45 -15.08 3.55
CA ALA A 328 -14.82 -15.65 2.37
C ALA A 328 -14.45 -14.57 1.33
N PHE A 329 -15.32 -13.58 1.11
CA PHE A 329 -15.04 -12.44 0.24
C PHE A 329 -13.80 -11.65 0.71
N VAL A 330 -13.72 -11.32 2.01
CA VAL A 330 -12.58 -10.57 2.55
C VAL A 330 -11.29 -11.38 2.48
N ASP A 331 -11.30 -12.64 2.94
CA ASP A 331 -10.09 -13.48 2.98
C ASP A 331 -9.58 -13.89 1.58
N SER A 332 -10.48 -13.97 0.60
CA SER A 332 -10.11 -14.26 -0.80
C SER A 332 -9.82 -13.01 -1.63
N SER A 333 -9.91 -11.83 -1.02
CA SER A 333 -9.84 -10.54 -1.71
C SER A 333 -10.80 -10.47 -2.89
N GLY A 334 -12.02 -11.02 -2.74
CA GLY A 334 -13.07 -11.06 -3.75
C GLY A 334 -12.93 -12.11 -4.85
N ILE A 335 -11.91 -12.98 -4.80
CA ILE A 335 -11.69 -14.05 -5.80
C ILE A 335 -11.35 -15.36 -5.09
N ILE A 336 -12.37 -16.20 -4.84
CA ILE A 336 -12.19 -17.51 -4.19
C ILE A 336 -11.36 -18.43 -5.08
N ASP A 337 -11.77 -18.57 -6.33
CA ASP A 337 -11.11 -19.43 -7.30
C ASP A 337 -10.21 -18.61 -8.23
N LYS A 338 -8.90 -18.82 -8.05
CA LYS A 338 -7.80 -18.14 -8.76
C LYS A 338 -7.28 -18.94 -9.95
N GLY A 339 -7.74 -20.18 -10.11
CA GLY A 339 -7.35 -21.08 -11.19
C GLY A 339 -8.26 -20.96 -12.40
N ALA A 340 -8.20 -21.98 -13.26
CA ALA A 340 -9.01 -22.07 -14.47
C ALA A 340 -9.92 -23.31 -14.53
N SER A 341 -9.79 -24.22 -13.56
CA SER A 341 -10.76 -25.28 -13.34
C SER A 341 -12.00 -24.60 -12.80
N ASP A 342 -13.14 -24.84 -13.43
CA ASP A 342 -14.41 -24.30 -12.91
C ASP A 342 -14.96 -25.34 -11.94
N PRO A 343 -14.85 -25.13 -10.61
CA PRO A 343 -15.36 -26.11 -9.67
C PRO A 343 -16.88 -26.16 -9.78
N ASP A 344 -17.44 -27.36 -9.99
CA ASP A 344 -18.89 -27.58 -9.93
C ASP A 344 -19.46 -27.22 -8.55
N THR A 345 -18.63 -27.35 -7.51
CA THR A 345 -19.03 -27.10 -6.13
C THR A 345 -17.85 -26.65 -5.26
N ILE A 346 -18.06 -25.59 -4.47
CA ILE A 346 -17.13 -25.04 -3.48
C ILE A 346 -17.75 -25.26 -2.09
N PHE A 347 -17.04 -25.95 -1.21
CA PHE A 347 -17.44 -26.11 0.19
C PHE A 347 -16.81 -25.00 1.03
N LEU A 348 -17.63 -24.08 1.52
CA LEU A 348 -17.19 -23.13 2.54
C LEU A 348 -17.34 -23.75 3.93
N ASP A 349 -16.40 -23.42 4.81
CA ASP A 349 -16.52 -23.69 6.24
C ASP A 349 -17.76 -22.94 6.80
N PRO A 350 -18.75 -23.63 7.39
CA PRO A 350 -19.93 -22.99 7.98
C PRO A 350 -19.64 -22.10 9.20
N LEU A 351 -18.39 -22.05 9.66
CA LEU A 351 -17.91 -21.16 10.71
C LEU A 351 -16.96 -20.08 10.17
N TRP A 352 -16.86 -19.92 8.85
CA TRP A 352 -15.94 -18.96 8.24
C TRP A 352 -16.22 -17.53 8.73
N GLY A 353 -17.48 -17.12 8.75
CA GLY A 353 -17.91 -15.80 9.19
C GLY A 353 -17.59 -15.56 10.65
N SER A 354 -17.81 -16.55 11.52
CA SER A 354 -17.45 -16.46 12.93
C SER A 354 -15.94 -16.35 13.14
N LYS A 355 -15.13 -17.13 12.41
CA LYS A 355 -13.66 -17.07 12.46
C LYS A 355 -13.13 -15.73 11.95
N PHE A 356 -13.68 -15.23 10.85
CA PHE A 356 -13.41 -13.90 10.32
C PHE A 356 -13.73 -12.82 11.36
N ARG A 357 -14.95 -12.82 11.91
CA ARG A 357 -15.38 -11.83 12.91
C ARG A 357 -14.52 -11.85 14.16
N TYR A 358 -14.19 -13.04 14.68
CA TYR A 358 -13.29 -13.14 15.82
C TYR A 358 -11.93 -12.51 15.53
N ARG A 359 -11.30 -12.84 14.38
CA ARG A 359 -10.01 -12.24 13.98
C ARG A 359 -10.10 -10.73 13.82
N PHE A 360 -11.13 -10.24 13.12
CA PHE A 360 -11.37 -8.82 12.90
C PHE A 360 -11.53 -8.06 14.22
N LEU A 361 -12.44 -8.51 15.09
CA LEU A 361 -12.72 -7.86 16.37
C LEU A 361 -11.52 -7.96 17.31
N LYS A 362 -10.84 -9.10 17.39
CA LYS A 362 -9.63 -9.26 18.18
C LYS A 362 -8.58 -8.24 17.76
N ASN A 363 -8.28 -8.15 16.47
CA ASN A 363 -7.28 -7.22 15.96
C ASN A 363 -7.68 -5.75 16.20
N PHE A 364 -8.96 -5.42 16.01
CA PHE A 364 -9.48 -4.08 16.27
C PHE A 364 -9.35 -3.70 17.75
N TYR A 365 -9.90 -4.52 18.67
CA TYR A 365 -9.95 -4.21 20.09
C TYR A 365 -8.62 -4.37 20.83
N LEU A 366 -7.66 -5.13 20.27
CA LEU A 366 -6.28 -5.15 20.78
C LEU A 366 -5.58 -3.79 20.63
N LEU A 367 -5.99 -3.00 19.63
CA LEU A 367 -5.34 -1.72 19.30
C LEU A 367 -6.23 -0.52 19.65
N PHE A 368 -7.56 -0.68 19.65
CA PHE A 368 -8.48 0.41 19.93
C PHE A 368 -8.32 0.90 21.38
N PRO A 369 -8.13 2.21 21.61
CA PRO A 369 -8.08 2.77 22.96
C PRO A 369 -9.44 2.59 23.66
N GLN A 370 -9.46 1.84 24.76
CA GLN A 370 -10.68 1.57 25.53
C GLN A 370 -11.10 2.81 26.34
N SER A 371 -11.59 3.82 25.62
CA SER A 371 -11.96 5.13 26.16
C SER A 371 -13.44 5.40 25.95
N PRO A 372 -14.27 5.43 27.01
CA PRO A 372 -15.67 5.86 26.93
C PRO A 372 -15.83 7.24 26.28
N LEU A 373 -14.84 8.12 26.42
CA LEU A 373 -14.88 9.46 25.84
C LEU A 373 -14.78 9.50 24.29
N LEU A 374 -14.43 8.38 23.62
CA LEU A 374 -14.40 8.28 22.16
C LEU A 374 -15.75 7.84 21.57
N GLY A 375 -16.73 7.57 22.42
CA GLY A 375 -18.04 7.05 22.03
C GLY A 375 -17.94 5.66 21.42
N ASP A 376 -18.89 5.34 20.54
CA ASP A 376 -19.02 3.98 20.02
C ASP A 376 -17.84 3.54 19.13
N PRO A 377 -17.20 2.39 19.43
CA PRO A 377 -16.05 1.89 18.67
C PRO A 377 -16.35 1.60 17.20
N TYR A 378 -17.59 1.25 16.86
CA TYR A 378 -17.95 0.90 15.48
C TYR A 378 -17.93 2.06 14.50
N GLY A 379 -18.03 3.29 15.02
CA GLY A 379 -17.87 4.49 14.20
C GLY A 379 -16.42 4.85 13.89
N TRP A 380 -15.46 4.03 14.35
CA TRP A 380 -14.03 4.24 14.16
C TRP A 380 -13.43 3.18 13.25
N LYS A 381 -12.40 3.60 12.52
CA LYS A 381 -11.58 2.76 11.66
C LYS A 381 -10.13 2.87 12.09
N LEU A 382 -9.48 1.72 12.24
CA LEU A 382 -8.04 1.63 12.49
C LEU A 382 -7.30 1.92 11.18
N ARG A 383 -6.34 2.85 11.17
CA ARG A 383 -5.54 3.18 9.98
C ARG A 383 -4.13 2.61 10.03
N SER A 384 -3.47 2.70 11.17
CA SER A 384 -2.11 2.19 11.33
C SER A 384 -1.72 2.08 12.80
N SER A 385 -0.78 1.18 13.08
CA SER A 385 0.06 1.21 14.27
C SER A 385 1.48 1.50 13.79
N SER A 386 2.07 2.59 14.26
CA SER A 386 3.51 2.83 14.06
C SER A 386 4.30 1.84 14.92
N ALA A 387 5.54 1.49 14.53
CA ALA A 387 6.40 0.70 15.41
C ALA A 387 6.73 1.43 16.73
N ASN A 388 6.42 2.73 16.80
CA ASN A 388 6.38 3.61 17.96
C ASN A 388 5.18 3.40 18.94
N GLU A 389 4.38 2.33 18.80
CA GLU A 389 3.23 2.00 19.67
C GLU A 389 2.07 3.03 19.66
N ILE A 390 2.07 3.96 18.70
CA ILE A 390 0.94 4.89 18.48
C ILE A 390 -0.05 4.23 17.55
N VAL A 391 -1.32 4.28 17.95
CA VAL A 391 -2.48 3.83 17.18
C VAL A 391 -3.19 5.05 16.60
N THR A 392 -3.35 5.08 15.28
CA THR A 392 -4.14 6.09 14.58
C THR A 392 -5.50 5.50 14.23
N ILE A 393 -6.56 6.14 14.72
CA ILE A 393 -7.95 5.82 14.39
C ILE A 393 -8.63 7.03 13.74
N THR A 394 -9.52 6.76 12.79
CA THR A 394 -10.30 7.79 12.09
C THR A 394 -11.78 7.53 12.27
N LYS A 395 -12.57 8.58 12.47
CA LYS A 395 -14.03 8.44 12.48
C LYS A 395 -14.50 8.18 11.05
N LYS A 396 -15.42 7.23 10.84
CA LYS A 396 -15.90 6.86 9.50
C LYS A 396 -16.83 7.94 8.92
N ASN A 397 -17.71 8.50 9.74
CA ASN A 397 -18.74 9.47 9.32
C ASN A 397 -18.39 10.93 9.58
N ALA A 398 -17.17 11.20 10.05
CA ALA A 398 -16.72 12.55 10.31
C ALA A 398 -15.23 12.67 10.02
N LYS A 399 -14.77 13.87 9.65
CA LYS A 399 -13.35 14.13 9.37
C LYS A 399 -12.60 14.35 10.68
N VAL A 400 -12.46 13.28 11.46
CA VAL A 400 -11.84 13.27 12.79
C VAL A 400 -10.77 12.19 12.84
N ILE A 401 -9.60 12.56 13.35
CA ILE A 401 -8.49 11.65 13.59
C ILE A 401 -8.16 11.66 15.08
N CYS A 402 -7.92 10.49 15.63
CA CYS A 402 -7.45 10.34 16.99
C CYS A 402 -6.14 9.53 17.02
N LEU A 403 -5.19 10.01 17.82
CA LEU A 403 -3.92 9.35 18.10
C LEU A 403 -3.93 8.92 19.56
N SER A 404 -3.58 7.66 19.81
CA SER A 404 -3.58 7.10 21.16
C SER A 404 -2.49 6.05 21.32
N THR A 405 -2.23 5.60 22.56
CA THR A 405 -1.37 4.44 22.82
C THR A 405 -2.07 3.46 23.77
N ASN A 406 -1.66 2.20 23.74
CA ASN A 406 -2.21 1.17 24.63
C ASN A 406 -1.69 1.26 26.08
N LYS A 407 -0.59 1.98 26.35
CA LYS A 407 0.00 2.12 27.70
C LYS A 407 -0.47 3.37 28.44
N SER A 408 -1.01 4.37 27.74
CA SER A 408 -1.47 5.62 28.35
C SER A 408 -2.97 5.81 28.13
N LYS A 409 -3.68 6.36 29.13
CA LYS A 409 -5.10 6.74 28.98
C LYS A 409 -5.26 8.13 28.34
N ILE A 410 -4.26 8.57 27.56
CA ILE A 410 -4.23 9.91 26.98
C ILE A 410 -4.32 9.78 25.48
N SER A 411 -5.26 10.51 24.88
CA SER A 411 -5.49 10.52 23.44
C SER A 411 -5.52 11.96 22.93
N THR A 412 -4.98 12.20 21.73
CA THR A 412 -5.19 13.47 21.02
C THR A 412 -6.24 13.29 19.94
N ILE A 413 -7.06 14.31 19.72
CA ILE A 413 -8.09 14.36 18.67
C ILE A 413 -7.83 15.60 17.81
N LEU A 414 -7.87 15.39 16.50
CA LEU A 414 -7.80 16.44 15.49
C LEU A 414 -9.11 16.43 14.69
N PHE A 415 -9.81 17.57 14.71
CA PHE A 415 -10.96 17.82 13.83
C PHE A 415 -10.48 18.49 12.55
N ILE A 416 -10.91 17.96 11.41
CA ILE A 416 -10.65 18.54 10.10
C ILE A 416 -11.96 19.24 9.69
N ASN A 417 -12.02 20.56 9.88
CA ASN A 417 -13.11 21.36 9.34
C ASN A 417 -12.81 21.69 7.88
N ASP A 418 -13.81 21.52 7.01
CA ASP A 418 -13.68 21.62 5.55
C ASP A 418 -13.27 23.00 5.01
N ASN A 419 -13.35 24.04 5.85
CA ASN A 419 -13.05 25.41 5.44
C ASN A 419 -11.75 25.97 6.03
N ASP A 420 -11.11 25.31 7.01
CA ASP A 420 -10.09 25.96 7.86
C ASP A 420 -8.71 25.28 7.87
N LEU A 421 -8.56 24.05 7.34
CA LEU A 421 -7.30 23.29 7.46
C LEU A 421 -6.88 22.66 6.13
N ASP A 422 -5.90 23.27 5.45
CA ASP A 422 -5.24 22.67 4.29
C ASP A 422 -4.39 21.44 4.68
N LEU A 423 -3.99 20.65 3.68
CA LEU A 423 -3.24 19.40 3.87
C LEU A 423 -1.89 19.60 4.56
N GLU A 424 -1.23 20.74 4.34
CA GLU A 424 0.08 21.04 4.92
C GLU A 424 -0.06 21.35 6.42
N ASN A 425 -1.02 22.20 6.76
CA ASN A 425 -1.35 22.53 8.14
C ASN A 425 -1.82 21.30 8.91
N PHE A 426 -2.61 20.43 8.26
CA PHE A 426 -3.00 19.14 8.81
C PHE A 426 -1.78 18.27 9.14
N LYS A 427 -0.82 18.12 8.22
CA LYS A 427 0.40 17.31 8.46
C LYS A 427 1.22 17.83 9.65
N ILE A 428 1.31 19.15 9.81
CA ILE A 428 2.05 19.77 10.91
C ILE A 428 1.33 19.53 12.25
N LEU A 429 0.00 19.71 12.32
CA LEU A 429 -0.78 19.43 13.53
C LEU A 429 -0.76 17.94 13.89
N HIS A 430 -0.84 17.06 12.89
CA HIS A 430 -0.71 15.62 13.08
C HIS A 430 0.65 15.26 13.68
N LEU A 431 1.74 15.83 13.15
CA LEU A 431 3.09 15.64 13.69
C LEU A 431 3.20 16.11 15.15
N LEU A 432 2.58 17.24 15.49
CA LEU A 432 2.55 17.73 16.88
C LEU A 432 1.81 16.75 17.81
N GLY A 433 0.67 16.23 17.36
CA GLY A 433 -0.11 15.23 18.10
C GLY A 433 0.66 13.93 18.30
N GLU A 434 1.31 13.41 17.26
CA GLU A 434 2.17 12.22 17.34
C GLU A 434 3.36 12.45 18.27
N CYS A 435 4.01 13.62 18.18
CA CYS A 435 5.12 13.99 19.04
C CYS A 435 4.74 13.98 20.52
N LEU A 436 3.59 14.56 20.87
CA LEU A 436 3.10 14.58 22.25
C LEU A 436 2.78 13.17 22.74
N ILE A 437 1.96 12.41 22.00
CA ILE A 437 1.51 11.08 22.40
C ILE A 437 2.68 10.10 22.49
N TYR A 438 3.62 10.14 21.53
CA TYR A 438 4.83 9.34 21.56
C TYR A 438 5.66 9.60 22.82
N ASN A 439 5.92 10.86 23.14
CA ASN A 439 6.76 11.20 24.28
C ASN A 439 6.07 10.90 25.61
N ILE A 440 4.75 11.07 25.71
CA ILE A 440 3.95 10.59 26.86
C ILE A 440 4.14 9.08 27.04
N ASN A 441 4.05 8.31 25.95
CA ASN A 441 4.20 6.86 25.99
C ASN A 441 5.62 6.43 26.37
N LYS A 442 6.63 7.08 25.77
CA LYS A 442 8.06 6.81 26.00
C LYS A 442 8.47 7.00 27.46
N TYR A 443 8.00 8.05 28.12
CA TYR A 443 8.34 8.39 29.51
C TYR A 443 7.23 8.02 30.51
N SER A 444 6.31 7.12 30.13
CA SER A 444 5.12 6.81 30.93
C SER A 444 5.47 6.24 32.31
N ASN A 445 6.54 5.46 32.42
CA ASN A 445 7.01 4.90 33.70
C ASN A 445 7.49 6.02 34.65
N GLU A 446 8.30 6.94 34.14
CA GLU A 446 8.82 8.09 34.89
C GLU A 446 7.68 9.04 35.28
N ILE A 447 6.75 9.31 34.37
CA ILE A 447 5.58 10.15 34.65
C ILE A 447 4.69 9.51 35.73
N THR A 448 4.47 8.19 35.67
CA THR A 448 3.63 7.48 36.66
C THR A 448 4.23 7.53 38.07
N LYS A 449 5.57 7.46 38.18
CA LYS A 449 6.29 7.62 39.47
C LYS A 449 6.15 9.03 40.06
N SER A 450 6.01 10.06 39.21
CA SER A 450 5.95 11.47 39.64
C SER A 450 4.64 11.88 40.35
N ASN A 451 3.73 10.93 40.61
CA ASN A 451 2.51 11.08 41.40
C ASN A 451 1.52 12.17 40.92
N ILE A 452 1.53 12.54 39.63
CA ILE A 452 0.56 13.49 39.05
C ILE A 452 -0.84 12.85 39.06
N PRO A 453 -1.81 13.33 39.88
CA PRO A 453 -3.11 12.68 40.03
C PRO A 453 -3.91 12.59 38.73
N GLN A 454 -3.84 13.64 37.91
CA GLN A 454 -4.57 13.75 36.64
C GLN A 454 -4.08 12.77 35.57
N PHE A 455 -2.83 12.30 35.66
CA PHE A 455 -2.26 11.34 34.70
C PHE A 455 -2.87 9.93 34.83
N LYS A 456 -3.58 9.65 35.95
CA LYS A 456 -4.33 8.41 36.15
C LYS A 456 -5.74 8.45 35.53
N ASN A 457 -6.21 9.65 35.18
CA ASN A 457 -7.49 9.85 34.52
C ASN A 457 -7.33 9.73 33.01
N GLU A 458 -8.45 9.47 32.33
CA GLU A 458 -8.50 9.55 30.89
C GLU A 458 -8.52 11.00 30.42
N ILE A 459 -7.67 11.35 29.45
CA ILE A 459 -7.53 12.72 28.94
C ILE A 459 -7.67 12.72 27.41
N ILE A 460 -8.59 13.55 26.91
CA ILE A 460 -8.68 13.91 25.49
C ILE A 460 -8.13 15.30 25.28
N ILE A 461 -7.23 15.46 24.31
CA ILE A 461 -6.64 16.73 23.91
C ILE A 461 -7.05 17.07 22.48
N HIS A 462 -7.80 18.16 22.31
CA HIS A 462 -8.20 18.67 21.01
C HIS A 462 -7.12 19.56 20.40
N LEU A 463 -6.60 19.18 19.24
CA LEU A 463 -5.63 19.96 18.47
C LEU A 463 -6.36 21.03 17.65
N VAL A 464 -6.05 22.31 17.89
CA VAL A 464 -6.72 23.43 17.22
C VAL A 464 -5.70 24.41 16.63
N PRO A 465 -5.72 24.66 15.31
CA PRO A 465 -4.87 25.71 14.72
C PRO A 465 -5.31 27.08 15.23
N LYS A 466 -4.36 27.92 15.62
CA LYS A 466 -4.63 29.29 16.07
C LYS A 466 -3.38 30.16 15.97
N GLU A 467 -3.48 31.26 15.22
CA GLU A 467 -2.43 32.27 15.18
C GLU A 467 -2.25 32.92 16.55
N MET A 468 -1.01 32.92 17.07
CA MET A 468 -0.73 33.45 18.39
C MET A 468 0.74 33.83 18.57
N GLN A 469 1.11 34.49 19.67
CA GLN A 469 2.51 34.85 19.92
C GLN A 469 3.41 33.65 20.30
N LYS A 470 2.87 32.67 21.05
CA LYS A 470 3.61 31.44 21.42
C LYS A 470 3.54 30.40 20.30
N THR A 471 4.34 29.34 20.37
CA THR A 471 4.27 28.23 19.40
C THR A 471 3.04 27.34 19.65
N TRP A 472 2.73 27.08 20.93
CA TRP A 472 1.54 26.35 21.36
C TRP A 472 1.10 26.77 22.76
N ARG A 473 -0.15 26.42 23.13
CA ARG A 473 -0.72 26.62 24.47
C ARG A 473 -1.75 25.55 24.81
N PHE A 474 -1.67 25.00 26.01
CA PHE A 474 -2.72 24.16 26.59
C PHE A 474 -3.80 25.01 27.28
N ALA A 475 -5.06 24.63 27.09
CA ALA A 475 -6.22 25.25 27.72
C ALA A 475 -7.26 24.18 28.11
N LYS A 476 -8.17 24.52 29.03
CA LYS A 476 -9.33 23.67 29.35
C LYS A 476 -10.44 23.93 28.34
N HIS A 477 -11.13 22.88 27.93
CA HIS A 477 -12.34 23.02 27.13
C HIS A 477 -13.44 23.72 27.94
N LYS A 478 -14.23 24.57 27.27
CA LYS A 478 -15.18 25.47 27.95
C LYS A 478 -16.39 24.74 28.55
N TYR A 479 -16.73 23.57 28.00
CA TYR A 479 -17.96 22.83 28.30
C TYR A 479 -17.72 21.37 28.71
N SER A 480 -16.47 20.93 28.84
CA SER A 480 -16.12 19.56 29.20
C SER A 480 -14.78 19.52 29.95
N GLU A 481 -14.50 18.41 30.64
CA GLU A 481 -13.20 18.13 31.30
C GLU A 481 -12.06 17.85 30.30
N GLN A 482 -12.30 18.02 29.00
CA GLN A 482 -11.31 17.80 27.94
C GLN A 482 -10.35 18.99 27.81
N LEU A 483 -9.19 18.76 27.20
CA LEU A 483 -8.14 19.77 26.99
C LEU A 483 -8.10 20.23 25.55
N ILE A 484 -7.55 21.42 25.33
CA ILE A 484 -7.29 21.99 24.00
C ILE A 484 -5.79 22.28 23.92
N LEU A 485 -5.14 21.83 22.86
CA LEU A 485 -3.81 22.28 22.44
C LEU A 485 -3.98 23.25 21.26
N GLU A 486 -3.92 24.54 21.56
CA GLU A 486 -3.93 25.58 20.55
C GLU A 486 -2.51 25.70 19.95
N ALA A 487 -2.39 25.71 18.63
CA ALA A 487 -1.13 25.55 17.91
C ALA A 487 -0.98 26.58 16.77
N ASP A 488 0.12 27.33 16.77
CA ASP A 488 0.49 28.20 15.64
C ASP A 488 1.29 27.36 14.63
N VAL A 489 0.62 26.94 13.56
CA VAL A 489 1.13 25.96 12.60
C VAL A 489 2.44 26.41 11.94
N LYS A 490 2.53 27.69 11.57
CA LYS A 490 3.74 28.25 10.95
C LYS A 490 4.92 28.19 11.91
N LYS A 491 4.72 28.62 13.16
CA LYS A 491 5.77 28.57 14.18
C LYS A 491 6.17 27.16 14.55
N ILE A 492 5.22 26.22 14.54
CA ILE A 492 5.53 24.79 14.74
C ILE A 492 6.45 24.33 13.61
N SER A 493 6.06 24.58 12.35
CA SER A 493 6.88 24.22 11.19
C SER A 493 8.31 24.75 11.32
N ASP A 494 8.45 26.05 11.63
CA ASP A 494 9.75 26.70 11.82
C ASP A 494 10.54 26.11 13.00
N SER A 495 9.87 25.83 14.12
CA SER A 495 10.52 25.30 15.33
C SER A 495 10.96 23.84 15.22
N PHE A 496 10.32 23.06 14.35
CA PHE A 496 10.67 21.67 14.07
C PHE A 496 11.56 21.52 12.83
N LEU A 497 11.86 22.62 12.12
CA LEU A 497 12.62 22.61 10.87
C LEU A 497 14.07 22.20 11.12
N ASN A 498 14.48 21.09 10.50
CA ASN A 498 15.85 20.58 10.57
C ASN A 498 16.40 20.42 12.00
N LEU A 499 15.55 20.06 12.98
CA LEU A 499 15.99 19.80 14.35
C LEU A 499 17.18 18.83 14.40
N GLU A 500 18.14 19.14 15.28
CA GLU A 500 19.33 18.31 15.52
C GLU A 500 19.21 17.46 16.78
N ASN A 501 18.32 17.84 17.71
CA ASN A 501 18.21 17.25 19.03
C ASN A 501 16.75 17.25 19.54
N ARG A 502 16.50 16.68 20.73
CA ARG A 502 15.13 16.51 21.28
C ARG A 502 14.61 17.67 22.13
N SER A 503 15.31 18.81 22.17
CA SER A 503 14.95 19.95 23.02
C SER A 503 13.50 20.42 22.84
N LYS A 504 13.03 20.54 21.60
CA LYS A 504 11.65 20.96 21.29
C LYS A 504 10.58 19.92 21.61
N GLU A 505 10.89 18.63 21.42
CA GLU A 505 10.02 17.54 21.85
C GLU A 505 9.84 17.54 23.37
N ASN A 506 10.96 17.70 24.10
CA ASN A 506 10.97 17.79 25.55
C ASN A 506 10.22 19.03 26.05
N GLU A 507 10.36 20.18 25.38
CA GLU A 507 9.62 21.41 25.69
C GLU A 507 8.11 21.20 25.58
N LEU A 508 7.64 20.53 24.52
CA LEU A 508 6.24 20.21 24.32
C LEU A 508 5.72 19.31 25.45
N LEU A 509 6.41 18.21 25.76
CA LEU A 509 6.02 17.30 26.85
C LEU A 509 5.99 18.02 28.20
N LEU A 510 7.02 18.79 28.54
CA LEU A 510 7.08 19.53 29.80
C LEU A 510 5.94 20.54 29.90
N SER A 511 5.62 21.25 28.82
CA SER A 511 4.50 22.20 28.81
C SER A 511 3.15 21.52 29.07
N PHE A 512 2.96 20.30 28.58
CA PHE A 512 1.79 19.47 28.90
C PHE A 512 1.78 19.05 30.36
N LEU A 513 2.88 18.50 30.87
CA LEU A 513 2.99 18.04 32.25
C LEU A 513 2.74 19.18 33.24
N TYR A 514 3.33 20.35 33.02
CA TYR A 514 3.10 21.53 33.86
C TYR A 514 1.64 21.96 33.86
N PHE A 515 0.98 21.89 32.71
CA PHE A 515 -0.42 22.27 32.61
C PHE A 515 -1.33 21.32 33.40
N ILE A 516 -1.11 20.01 33.35
CA ILE A 516 -1.95 19.04 34.08
C ILE A 516 -1.64 18.97 35.57
N ALA A 517 -0.38 19.20 35.98
CA ALA A 517 0.04 19.17 37.38
C ALA A 517 -0.16 20.52 38.10
N GLY A 518 -0.25 21.61 37.34
CA GLY A 518 -0.30 23.00 37.80
C GLY A 518 1.06 23.71 37.62
N GLU A 519 1.04 24.99 37.25
CA GLU A 519 2.26 25.77 36.88
C GLU A 519 3.34 25.84 37.98
N HIS A 520 3.00 25.54 39.23
CA HIS A 520 3.90 25.52 40.38
C HIS A 520 4.28 24.12 40.87
N TYR A 521 3.88 23.07 40.15
CA TYR A 521 4.23 21.70 40.52
C TYR A 521 5.72 21.44 40.29
N ILE A 522 6.42 20.98 41.32
CA ILE A 522 7.83 20.61 41.25
C ILE A 522 7.89 19.13 40.90
N PHE A 523 8.28 18.81 39.66
CA PHE A 523 8.46 17.43 39.25
C PHE A 523 9.63 16.76 39.98
N ASP A 524 9.53 15.45 40.17
CA ASP A 524 10.62 14.62 40.67
C ASP A 524 11.86 14.73 39.77
N SER A 525 13.05 14.61 40.37
CA SER A 525 14.35 14.70 39.72
C SER A 525 14.57 13.65 38.61
N GLU A 526 13.87 12.50 38.66
CA GLU A 526 14.07 11.40 37.70
C GLU A 526 13.64 11.76 36.26
N ILE A 527 12.42 12.28 36.06
CA ILE A 527 11.92 12.61 34.71
C ILE A 527 12.74 13.73 34.07
N TYR A 528 13.10 14.74 34.84
CA TYR A 528 13.94 15.85 34.37
C TYR A 528 15.34 15.40 33.99
N LYS A 529 15.94 14.54 34.82
CA LYS A 529 17.24 13.95 34.53
C LYS A 529 17.18 13.17 33.22
N LYS A 530 16.15 12.34 33.04
CA LYS A 530 15.97 11.53 31.84
C LYS A 530 15.77 12.38 30.58
N LEU A 531 14.92 13.41 30.66
CA LEU A 531 14.72 14.33 29.54
C LEU A 531 16.00 15.07 29.15
N LYS A 532 16.80 15.51 30.13
CA LYS A 532 18.11 16.14 29.87
C LYS A 532 19.13 15.18 29.27
N GLU A 533 19.17 13.93 29.73
CA GLU A 533 20.03 12.89 29.14
C GLU A 533 19.66 12.62 27.68
N ASP A 534 18.36 12.51 27.41
CA ASP A 534 17.84 12.22 26.08
C ASP A 534 17.83 13.47 25.16
N GLU A 535 18.01 14.68 25.70
CA GLU A 535 17.97 15.94 24.93
C GLU A 535 19.00 15.95 23.80
N LEU A 536 20.19 15.39 24.02
CA LEU A 536 21.28 15.32 23.05
C LEU A 536 21.10 14.21 21.99
N LEU A 537 20.10 13.35 22.13
CA LEU A 537 19.82 12.32 21.15
C LEU A 537 19.22 12.93 19.86
N PRO A 538 19.36 12.26 18.71
CA PRO A 538 18.66 12.64 17.49
C PRO A 538 17.15 12.77 17.72
N PRO A 539 16.50 13.76 17.08
CA PRO A 539 15.06 13.95 17.21
C PRO A 539 14.30 12.75 16.66
N GLY A 540 13.15 12.45 17.27
CA GLY A 540 12.13 11.57 16.71
C GLY A 540 11.22 12.31 15.71
N PHE A 541 11.03 13.62 15.86
CA PHE A 541 10.12 14.41 15.04
C PHE A 541 10.80 15.67 14.48
N LYS A 542 10.60 15.95 13.19
CA LYS A 542 11.10 17.15 12.53
C LYS A 542 10.35 17.44 11.24
N THR A 543 10.43 18.68 10.78
CA THR A 543 10.00 19.12 9.45
C THR A 543 11.23 19.38 8.56
N PHE A 544 11.02 19.40 7.25
CA PHE A 544 12.07 19.71 6.28
C PHE A 544 11.47 20.42 5.07
N ASP A 545 12.26 21.30 4.45
CA ASP A 545 11.88 21.93 3.20
C ASP A 545 11.99 20.95 2.04
N LEU A 546 10.90 20.83 1.29
CA LEU A 546 10.86 20.09 0.03
C LEU A 546 10.83 21.09 -1.13
N LYS A 547 11.94 21.20 -1.85
CA LYS A 547 11.97 21.97 -3.10
C LYS A 547 11.23 21.17 -4.18
N LEU A 548 10.12 21.71 -4.68
CA LEU A 548 9.38 21.11 -5.78
C LEU A 548 10.14 21.26 -7.10
N GLU A 549 10.41 20.13 -7.75
CA GLU A 549 11.14 20.06 -9.01
C GLU A 549 10.24 20.11 -10.25
N TYR A 550 8.93 20.22 -10.04
CA TYR A 550 7.87 20.24 -11.05
C TYR A 550 6.58 20.78 -10.40
N ASP A 551 5.65 21.27 -11.21
CA ASP A 551 4.30 21.59 -10.74
C ASP A 551 3.57 20.31 -10.36
N ARG A 552 2.84 20.32 -9.24
CA ARG A 552 2.07 19.17 -8.80
C ARG A 552 0.75 19.62 -8.18
N SER A 553 -0.25 18.74 -8.27
CA SER A 553 -1.48 18.91 -7.52
C SER A 553 -1.35 18.26 -6.15
N ASN A 554 -1.70 18.99 -5.08
CA ASN A 554 -1.69 18.44 -3.72
C ASN A 554 -2.92 17.55 -3.43
N ASN A 555 -3.89 17.50 -4.35
CA ASN A 555 -5.15 16.77 -4.20
C ASN A 555 -5.15 15.40 -4.89
N LEU A 556 -4.04 15.01 -5.52
CA LEU A 556 -3.92 13.73 -6.20
C LEU A 556 -3.70 12.60 -5.19
N LEU A 557 -4.63 11.66 -5.17
CA LEU A 557 -4.52 10.43 -4.39
C LEU A 557 -4.30 9.26 -5.34
N PRO A 558 -3.18 8.53 -5.22
CA PRO A 558 -2.93 7.35 -6.05
C PRO A 558 -3.96 6.27 -5.74
N ALA A 559 -4.41 5.56 -6.76
CA ALA A 559 -5.18 4.34 -6.56
C ALA A 559 -4.30 3.26 -5.92
N GLU A 560 -4.85 2.58 -4.91
CA GLU A 560 -4.20 1.42 -4.32
C GLU A 560 -4.60 0.19 -5.13
N LEU A 561 -3.63 -0.47 -5.76
CA LEU A 561 -3.83 -1.81 -6.28
C LEU A 561 -3.94 -2.76 -5.10
N SER A 562 -5.11 -3.35 -4.95
CA SER A 562 -5.36 -4.32 -3.91
C SER A 562 -4.95 -5.73 -4.39
N ASP A 563 -4.98 -6.68 -3.47
CA ASP A 563 -4.79 -8.10 -3.81
C ASP A 563 -5.84 -8.60 -4.83
N TYR A 564 -7.00 -7.95 -4.92
CA TYR A 564 -8.04 -8.28 -5.92
C TYR A 564 -7.49 -8.20 -7.34
N GLU A 565 -6.86 -7.08 -7.73
CA GLU A 565 -6.36 -6.91 -9.10
C GLU A 565 -5.23 -7.90 -9.44
N PHE A 566 -4.43 -8.27 -8.43
CA PHE A 566 -3.40 -9.29 -8.59
C PHE A 566 -4.02 -10.68 -8.81
N PHE A 567 -4.99 -11.10 -7.98
CA PHE A 567 -5.66 -12.38 -8.16
C PHE A 567 -6.53 -12.42 -9.42
N TYR A 568 -7.10 -11.29 -9.82
CA TYR A 568 -7.83 -11.15 -11.08
C TYR A 568 -6.90 -11.43 -12.26
N ALA A 569 -5.73 -10.77 -12.30
CA ALA A 569 -4.74 -11.01 -13.34
C ALA A 569 -4.25 -12.47 -13.34
N GLN A 570 -4.04 -13.07 -12.15
CA GLN A 570 -3.65 -14.47 -12.01
C GLN A 570 -4.70 -15.43 -12.58
N LYS A 571 -5.98 -15.21 -12.27
CA LYS A 571 -7.10 -15.97 -12.82
C LYS A 571 -7.15 -15.89 -14.33
N ILE A 572 -7.08 -14.67 -14.88
CA ILE A 572 -7.03 -14.45 -16.34
C ILE A 572 -5.85 -15.19 -16.98
N ILE A 573 -4.66 -15.16 -16.37
CA ILE A 573 -3.50 -15.93 -16.86
C ILE A 573 -3.80 -17.43 -16.87
N ALA A 574 -4.38 -17.97 -15.79
CA ALA A 574 -4.73 -19.38 -15.68
C ALA A 574 -5.76 -19.79 -16.74
N GLU A 575 -6.82 -19.00 -16.95
CA GLU A 575 -7.83 -19.23 -17.98
C GLU A 575 -7.21 -19.29 -19.38
N HIS A 576 -6.23 -18.43 -19.64
CA HIS A 576 -5.48 -18.44 -20.88
C HIS A 576 -4.52 -19.63 -20.99
N CYS A 577 -3.92 -20.11 -19.90
CA CYS A 577 -3.16 -21.36 -19.89
C CYS A 577 -4.04 -22.55 -20.32
N LYS A 578 -5.25 -22.66 -19.76
CA LYS A 578 -6.22 -23.69 -20.11
C LYS A 578 -6.69 -23.59 -21.56
N LYS A 579 -7.02 -22.37 -22.02
CA LYS A 579 -7.43 -22.10 -23.41
C LYS A 579 -6.37 -22.48 -24.45
N LEU A 580 -5.09 -22.43 -24.07
CA LEU A 580 -3.96 -22.78 -24.92
C LEU A 580 -3.56 -24.27 -24.81
N ASP A 581 -4.36 -25.10 -24.12
CA ASP A 581 -4.09 -26.52 -23.87
C ASP A 581 -2.71 -26.77 -23.25
N ILE A 582 -2.24 -25.87 -22.39
CA ILE A 582 -0.94 -26.03 -21.70
C ILE A 582 -1.10 -27.05 -20.58
N VAL A 583 -0.29 -28.10 -20.62
CA VAL A 583 -0.35 -29.19 -19.62
C VAL A 583 0.19 -28.69 -18.27
N PRO A 584 -0.43 -29.04 -17.13
CA PRO A 584 0.16 -28.83 -15.80
C PRO A 584 1.53 -29.50 -15.66
N GLY A 585 2.44 -28.84 -14.94
CA GLY A 585 3.79 -29.35 -14.70
C GLY A 585 4.85 -28.26 -14.55
N ILE A 586 6.10 -28.70 -14.45
CA ILE A 586 7.27 -27.83 -14.32
C ILE A 586 7.99 -27.74 -15.67
N TYR A 587 8.25 -26.51 -16.09
CA TYR A 587 8.90 -26.19 -17.35
C TYR A 587 10.18 -25.39 -17.12
N THR A 588 11.23 -25.72 -17.87
CA THR A 588 12.52 -25.03 -17.82
C THR A 588 13.04 -24.69 -19.21
N GLY A 589 14.01 -23.76 -19.28
CA GLY A 589 14.73 -23.41 -20.51
C GLY A 589 13.82 -23.08 -21.70
N LYS A 590 14.01 -23.78 -22.83
CA LYS A 590 13.27 -23.52 -24.07
C LYS A 590 11.78 -23.85 -23.97
N ALA A 591 11.41 -24.88 -23.19
CA ALA A 591 10.01 -25.26 -23.00
C ALA A 591 9.26 -24.15 -22.24
N ALA A 592 9.82 -23.70 -21.12
CA ALA A 592 9.32 -22.55 -20.37
C ALA A 592 9.15 -21.31 -21.26
N LYS A 593 10.20 -20.95 -22.00
CA LYS A 593 10.14 -19.79 -22.91
C LYS A 593 9.00 -19.90 -23.94
N THR A 594 8.76 -21.09 -24.48
CA THR A 594 7.72 -21.30 -25.51
C THR A 594 6.33 -21.08 -24.92
N ILE A 595 6.08 -21.62 -23.72
CA ILE A 595 4.83 -21.45 -22.98
C ILE A 595 4.60 -19.99 -22.60
N LEU A 596 5.61 -19.33 -22.01
CA LEU A 596 5.52 -17.93 -21.63
C LEU A 596 5.18 -17.02 -22.82
N ASN A 597 5.77 -17.28 -23.99
CA ASN A 597 5.46 -16.53 -25.21
C ASN A 597 4.02 -16.75 -25.69
N ALA A 598 3.51 -17.99 -25.64
CA ALA A 598 2.16 -18.31 -26.07
C ALA A 598 1.11 -17.63 -25.18
N ILE A 599 1.27 -17.74 -23.86
CA ILE A 599 0.41 -17.07 -22.87
C ILE A 599 0.43 -15.56 -23.11
N ARG A 600 1.62 -14.98 -23.22
CA ARG A 600 1.81 -13.54 -23.43
C ARG A 600 1.11 -13.05 -24.69
N SER A 601 1.28 -13.73 -25.83
CA SER A 601 0.58 -13.37 -27.07
C SER A 601 -0.93 -13.40 -26.90
N SER A 602 -1.46 -14.39 -26.18
CA SER A 602 -2.90 -14.47 -25.95
C SER A 602 -3.43 -13.36 -25.03
N LEU A 603 -2.66 -12.95 -24.01
CA LEU A 603 -3.02 -11.84 -23.12
C LEU A 603 -2.90 -10.47 -23.80
N ILE A 604 -1.93 -10.28 -24.69
CA ILE A 604 -1.82 -9.06 -25.51
C ILE A 604 -3.11 -8.89 -26.32
N SER A 605 -3.57 -9.93 -27.01
CA SER A 605 -4.84 -9.87 -27.77
C SER A 605 -6.05 -9.55 -26.89
N LEU A 606 -6.08 -10.07 -25.65
CA LEU A 606 -7.13 -9.73 -24.68
C LEU A 606 -7.10 -8.23 -24.34
N ILE A 607 -5.95 -7.69 -23.96
CA ILE A 607 -5.82 -6.25 -23.64
C ILE A 607 -6.20 -5.39 -24.85
N GLU A 608 -5.71 -5.72 -26.04
CA GLU A 608 -6.01 -4.96 -27.25
C GLU A 608 -7.53 -4.91 -27.52
N SER A 609 -8.22 -6.05 -27.36
CA SER A 609 -9.68 -6.10 -27.51
C SER A 609 -10.43 -5.21 -26.51
N ARG A 610 -9.97 -5.14 -25.26
CA ARG A 610 -10.57 -4.27 -24.23
C ARG A 610 -10.29 -2.80 -24.53
N ILE A 611 -9.05 -2.45 -24.87
CA ILE A 611 -8.65 -1.08 -25.21
C ILE A 611 -9.49 -0.55 -26.38
N LEU A 612 -9.73 -1.37 -27.41
CA LEU A 612 -10.51 -0.97 -28.58
C LEU A 612 -11.95 -0.56 -28.27
N SER A 613 -12.51 -0.97 -27.13
CA SER A 613 -13.86 -0.55 -26.69
C SER A 613 -13.90 0.74 -25.87
N CYS A 614 -12.75 1.31 -25.48
CA CYS A 614 -12.67 2.43 -24.54
C CYS A 614 -12.66 3.80 -25.22
N ASN A 615 -13.17 4.83 -24.53
CA ASN A 615 -12.99 6.23 -24.93
C ASN A 615 -11.53 6.64 -24.81
N TYR A 616 -10.89 6.97 -25.93
CA TYR A 616 -9.47 7.27 -25.99
C TYR A 616 -9.07 8.47 -25.11
N ARG A 617 -9.73 9.62 -25.30
CA ARG A 617 -9.35 10.89 -24.64
C ARG A 617 -9.47 10.80 -23.12
N ASN A 618 -10.59 10.30 -22.61
CA ASN A 618 -10.82 10.18 -21.17
C ASN A 618 -9.84 9.19 -20.54
N THR A 619 -9.56 8.07 -21.21
CA THR A 619 -8.66 7.04 -20.66
C THR A 619 -7.21 7.52 -20.63
N ILE A 620 -6.74 8.26 -21.64
CA ILE A 620 -5.41 8.88 -21.63
C ILE A 620 -5.26 9.82 -20.44
N VAL A 621 -6.28 10.65 -20.17
CA VAL A 621 -6.28 11.55 -19.01
C VAL A 621 -6.20 10.76 -17.71
N SER A 622 -7.03 9.73 -17.53
CA SER A 622 -7.00 8.89 -16.31
C SER A 622 -5.65 8.20 -16.10
N LEU A 623 -5.02 7.70 -17.16
CA LEU A 623 -3.68 7.08 -17.08
C LEU A 623 -2.58 8.08 -16.70
N ILE A 624 -2.63 9.30 -17.23
CA ILE A 624 -1.66 10.36 -16.90
C ILE A 624 -1.83 10.77 -15.43
N VAL A 625 -3.06 11.08 -15.01
CA VAL A 625 -3.38 11.52 -13.65
C VAL A 625 -2.97 10.48 -12.61
N GLU A 626 -3.28 9.20 -12.87
CA GLU A 626 -2.89 8.12 -11.97
C GLU A 626 -1.36 7.93 -11.93
N GLY A 627 -0.68 8.00 -13.09
CA GLY A 627 0.78 7.94 -13.15
C GLY A 627 1.47 9.05 -12.35
N GLU A 628 0.95 10.28 -12.42
CA GLU A 628 1.41 11.42 -11.63
C GLU A 628 1.25 11.18 -10.13
N ALA A 629 0.07 10.72 -9.71
CA ALA A 629 -0.22 10.44 -8.30
C ALA A 629 0.74 9.40 -7.71
N GLN A 630 1.02 8.32 -8.44
CA GLN A 630 1.96 7.28 -8.02
C GLN A 630 3.40 7.80 -7.94
N TYR A 631 3.82 8.63 -8.91
CA TYR A 631 5.15 9.25 -8.91
C TYR A 631 5.34 10.18 -7.71
N ILE A 632 4.35 11.03 -7.43
CA ILE A 632 4.38 11.97 -6.30
C ILE A 632 4.48 11.19 -4.98
N LYS A 633 3.66 10.14 -4.78
CA LYS A 633 3.72 9.28 -3.59
C LYS A 633 5.13 8.73 -3.35
N PHE A 634 5.75 8.15 -4.38
CA PHE A 634 7.09 7.59 -4.25
C PHE A 634 8.15 8.68 -3.99
N LYS A 635 8.05 9.85 -4.63
CA LYS A 635 9.01 10.94 -4.44
C LYS A 635 8.92 11.59 -3.06
N ASP A 636 7.72 11.74 -2.52
CA ASP A 636 7.54 12.23 -1.15
C ASP A 636 8.14 11.26 -0.13
N LEU A 637 7.98 9.94 -0.35
CA LEU A 637 8.62 8.91 0.46
C LEU A 637 10.15 8.94 0.34
N GLU A 638 10.69 9.02 -0.89
CA GLU A 638 12.14 9.10 -1.15
C GLU A 638 12.74 10.31 -0.42
N ALA A 639 12.12 11.49 -0.54
CA ALA A 639 12.54 12.70 0.15
C ALA A 639 12.49 12.54 1.68
N LYS A 640 11.41 11.97 2.22
CA LYS A 640 11.26 11.70 3.65
C LYS A 640 12.38 10.80 4.18
N ILE A 641 12.70 9.70 3.48
CA ILE A 641 13.74 8.75 3.89
C ILE A 641 15.12 9.38 3.85
N ILE A 642 15.45 10.14 2.79
CA ILE A 642 16.74 10.82 2.65
C ILE A 642 16.91 11.88 3.75
N LYS A 643 15.88 12.70 3.99
CA LYS A 643 15.91 13.76 5.01
C LYS A 643 15.90 13.22 6.44
N ALA A 644 15.42 11.99 6.66
CA ALA A 644 15.45 11.32 7.95
C ALA A 644 16.84 10.81 8.39
N LYS A 645 17.94 11.07 7.66
CA LYS A 645 19.30 10.54 7.97
C LYS A 645 19.73 10.73 9.44
N ASN A 646 19.49 11.91 10.00
CA ASN A 646 19.80 12.28 11.39
C ASN A 646 18.57 12.25 12.32
N GLN A 647 17.57 11.45 12.00
CA GLN A 647 16.36 11.28 12.81
C GLN A 647 16.34 9.86 13.38
N MET A 648 15.86 9.71 14.61
CA MET A 648 15.58 8.41 15.19
C MET A 648 14.28 7.87 14.59
N VAL A 649 14.37 6.76 13.87
CA VAL A 649 13.24 6.07 13.23
C VAL A 649 13.15 4.64 13.72
N ASP A 650 11.94 4.09 13.72
CA ASP A 650 11.56 2.76 14.21
C ASP A 650 11.58 1.66 13.12
N TYR A 651 11.97 2.02 11.89
CA TYR A 651 12.07 1.11 10.74
C TYR A 651 13.45 1.14 10.08
N ASN A 652 13.78 0.06 9.35
CA ASN A 652 14.97 0.04 8.51
C ASN A 652 14.71 0.84 7.22
N ARG A 653 15.27 2.05 7.17
CA ARG A 653 15.16 2.98 6.03
C ARG A 653 15.52 2.36 4.68
N LEU A 654 16.60 1.58 4.63
CA LEU A 654 17.06 0.94 3.39
C LEU A 654 16.04 -0.11 2.93
N LYS A 655 15.53 -0.93 3.86
CA LYS A 655 14.52 -1.95 3.56
C LYS A 655 13.24 -1.33 3.03
N VAL A 656 12.68 -0.34 3.75
CA VAL A 656 11.44 0.34 3.35
C VAL A 656 11.60 1.03 2.00
N PHE A 657 12.69 1.78 1.78
CA PHE A 657 12.94 2.41 0.49
C PHE A 657 13.03 1.41 -0.65
N ARG A 658 13.71 0.27 -0.44
CA ARG A 658 13.86 -0.78 -1.46
C ARG A 658 12.52 -1.40 -1.83
N GLU A 659 11.70 -1.75 -0.85
CA GLU A 659 10.39 -2.39 -1.06
C GLU A 659 9.46 -1.46 -1.84
N GLU A 660 9.30 -0.22 -1.36
CA GLU A 660 8.47 0.81 -1.99
C GLU A 660 8.98 1.22 -3.38
N ARG A 661 10.30 1.27 -3.56
CA ARG A 661 10.90 1.51 -4.88
C ARG A 661 10.60 0.39 -5.86
N ASN A 662 10.69 -0.87 -5.43
CA ASN A 662 10.44 -2.01 -6.31
C ASN A 662 8.97 -2.04 -6.73
N GLU A 663 8.06 -1.84 -5.77
CA GLU A 663 6.62 -1.77 -6.04
C GLU A 663 6.29 -0.62 -7.00
N PHE A 664 6.82 0.58 -6.71
CA PHE A 664 6.66 1.74 -7.59
C PHE A 664 7.16 1.46 -9.01
N LEU A 665 8.36 0.87 -9.17
CA LEU A 665 8.91 0.59 -10.50
C LEU A 665 8.06 -0.41 -11.29
N GLU A 666 7.58 -1.48 -10.65
CA GLU A 666 6.70 -2.46 -11.30
C GLU A 666 5.38 -1.83 -11.72
N LEU A 667 4.74 -1.10 -10.81
CA LEU A 667 3.47 -0.43 -11.07
C LEU A 667 3.60 0.64 -12.15
N HIS A 668 4.56 1.55 -12.01
CA HIS A 668 4.77 2.63 -12.95
C HIS A 668 5.16 2.12 -14.36
N SER A 669 5.83 0.97 -14.46
CA SER A 669 6.09 0.33 -15.76
C SER A 669 4.81 -0.21 -16.42
N SER A 670 3.86 -0.70 -15.63
CA SER A 670 2.57 -1.19 -16.09
C SER A 670 1.71 -0.06 -16.67
N PHE A 671 1.68 1.09 -15.99
CA PHE A 671 1.04 2.31 -16.50
C PHE A 671 1.60 2.77 -17.84
N ARG A 672 2.94 2.84 -17.95
CA ARG A 672 3.60 3.29 -19.20
C ARG A 672 3.38 2.31 -20.34
N TYR A 673 3.39 1.01 -20.07
CA TYR A 673 3.04 0.00 -21.06
C TYR A 673 1.61 0.20 -21.57
N LEU A 674 0.66 0.37 -20.65
CA LEU A 674 -0.75 0.58 -21.01
C LEU A 674 -0.96 1.89 -21.77
N LEU A 675 -0.34 2.99 -21.33
CA LEU A 675 -0.38 4.29 -22.02
C LEU A 675 0.15 4.17 -23.46
N ALA A 676 1.30 3.52 -23.64
CA ALA A 676 1.86 3.27 -24.97
C ALA A 676 0.93 2.39 -25.83
N LYS A 677 0.24 1.41 -25.22
CA LYS A 677 -0.76 0.60 -25.92
C LYS A 677 -1.95 1.40 -26.43
N PHE A 678 -2.53 2.27 -25.59
CA PHE A 678 -3.60 3.16 -26.02
C PHE A 678 -3.19 4.05 -27.19
N VAL A 679 -2.00 4.66 -27.11
CA VAL A 679 -1.44 5.48 -28.19
C VAL A 679 -1.20 4.68 -29.47
N SER A 680 -0.87 3.39 -29.37
CA SER A 680 -0.66 2.53 -30.54
C SER A 680 -1.93 2.10 -31.25
N LEU A 681 -3.07 1.99 -30.55
CA LEU A 681 -4.33 1.46 -31.09
C LEU A 681 -5.30 2.55 -31.52
N VAL A 682 -5.33 3.70 -30.82
CA VAL A 682 -6.26 4.82 -31.07
C VAL A 682 -7.72 4.35 -31.18
N PRO A 683 -8.33 3.89 -30.07
CA PRO A 683 -9.66 3.29 -30.09
C PRO A 683 -10.76 4.29 -30.51
N SER A 684 -11.78 3.79 -31.21
CA SER A 684 -12.97 4.55 -31.60
C SER A 684 -14.01 4.54 -30.48
N GLU A 685 -14.53 5.71 -30.14
CA GLU A 685 -15.36 5.98 -28.95
C GLU A 685 -16.61 5.10 -28.83
N GLU A 686 -16.87 4.55 -27.63
CA GLU A 686 -18.21 4.02 -27.26
C GLU A 686 -18.41 3.84 -25.73
N SER A 687 -17.37 3.55 -24.93
CA SER A 687 -17.51 3.35 -23.47
C SER A 687 -16.52 4.13 -22.60
N VAL A 688 -17.00 4.70 -21.48
CA VAL A 688 -16.15 5.31 -20.45
C VAL A 688 -15.68 4.20 -19.51
N LEU A 689 -14.37 4.05 -19.40
CA LEU A 689 -13.77 3.04 -18.56
C LEU A 689 -13.84 3.45 -17.08
N THR A 690 -14.39 2.58 -16.25
CA THR A 690 -14.48 2.80 -14.80
C THR A 690 -13.12 2.66 -14.13
N LYS A 691 -12.98 3.20 -12.91
CA LYS A 691 -11.73 3.09 -12.13
C LYS A 691 -11.34 1.62 -11.90
N ASP A 692 -12.30 0.76 -11.59
CA ASP A 692 -12.04 -0.67 -11.36
C ASP A 692 -11.55 -1.38 -12.64
N GLU A 693 -12.16 -1.09 -13.79
CA GLU A 693 -11.70 -1.63 -15.08
C GLU A 693 -10.28 -1.17 -15.43
N LEU A 694 -9.91 0.07 -15.07
CA LEU A 694 -8.54 0.59 -15.25
C LEU A 694 -7.56 -0.23 -14.42
N LEU A 695 -7.87 -0.43 -13.15
CA LEU A 695 -7.04 -1.19 -12.21
C LEU A 695 -6.89 -2.65 -12.64
N GLN A 696 -7.95 -3.27 -13.17
CA GLN A 696 -7.87 -4.60 -13.77
C GLN A 696 -6.93 -4.64 -14.99
N LEU A 697 -7.02 -3.66 -15.91
CA LEU A 697 -6.10 -3.58 -17.07
C LEU A 697 -4.65 -3.38 -16.64
N ILE A 698 -4.40 -2.62 -15.57
CA ILE A 698 -3.08 -2.45 -14.97
C ILE A 698 -2.58 -3.78 -14.38
N GLY A 699 -3.45 -4.51 -13.67
CA GLY A 699 -3.15 -5.85 -13.14
C GLY A 699 -2.73 -6.83 -14.25
N ILE A 700 -3.49 -6.90 -15.35
CA ILE A 700 -3.14 -7.75 -16.51
C ILE A 700 -1.82 -7.27 -17.14
N SER A 701 -1.61 -5.95 -17.26
CA SER A 701 -0.36 -5.38 -17.79
C SER A 701 0.85 -5.75 -16.94
N LYS A 702 0.72 -5.74 -15.60
CA LYS A 702 1.74 -6.21 -14.67
C LYS A 702 2.08 -7.68 -14.91
N GLY A 703 1.05 -8.52 -15.12
CA GLY A 703 1.22 -9.93 -15.52
C GLY A 703 2.00 -10.10 -16.83
N ILE A 704 1.65 -9.35 -17.87
CA ILE A 704 2.35 -9.38 -19.17
C ILE A 704 3.83 -8.98 -19.03
N LEU A 705 4.12 -7.90 -18.28
CA LEU A 705 5.48 -7.44 -18.04
C LEU A 705 6.30 -8.45 -17.23
N HIS A 706 5.67 -9.14 -16.27
CA HIS A 706 6.30 -10.24 -15.56
C HIS A 706 6.68 -11.39 -16.52
N LEU A 707 5.77 -11.78 -17.43
CA LEU A 707 6.06 -12.81 -18.45
C LEU A 707 7.19 -12.39 -19.37
N TYR A 708 7.26 -11.12 -19.80
CA TYR A 708 8.41 -10.58 -20.54
C TYR A 708 9.71 -10.71 -19.75
N ARG A 709 9.73 -10.26 -18.49
CA ARG A 709 10.92 -10.31 -17.62
C ARG A 709 11.46 -11.73 -17.50
N VAL A 710 10.60 -12.71 -17.22
CA VAL A 710 11.03 -14.11 -17.05
C VAL A 710 11.48 -14.71 -18.39
N SER A 711 10.72 -14.51 -19.47
CA SER A 711 11.07 -14.96 -20.82
C SER A 711 12.41 -14.38 -21.30
N ASP A 712 12.67 -13.10 -21.03
CA ASP A 712 13.89 -12.40 -21.46
C ASP A 712 15.11 -12.85 -20.67
N ASN A 713 14.97 -13.09 -19.37
CA ASN A 713 16.05 -13.66 -18.56
C ASN A 713 16.48 -15.03 -19.09
N LEU A 714 15.51 -15.90 -19.41
CA LEU A 714 15.76 -17.19 -20.06
C LEU A 714 16.39 -17.03 -21.45
N HIS A 715 15.87 -16.11 -22.28
CA HIS A 715 16.34 -15.91 -23.65
C HIS A 715 17.76 -15.38 -23.71
N TYR A 716 18.07 -14.37 -22.89
CA TYR A 716 19.38 -13.73 -22.86
C TYR A 716 20.34 -14.40 -21.88
N THR A 717 19.96 -15.55 -21.31
CA THR A 717 20.79 -16.36 -20.41
C THR A 717 21.28 -15.57 -19.19
N ILE A 718 20.49 -14.61 -18.71
CA ILE A 718 20.85 -13.79 -17.54
C ILE A 718 20.63 -14.59 -16.26
N ILE A 719 19.47 -15.24 -16.19
CA ILE A 719 19.12 -16.19 -15.14
C ILE A 719 18.48 -17.37 -15.86
N THR A 720 19.21 -18.49 -15.92
CA THR A 720 18.78 -19.70 -16.63
C THR A 720 18.02 -20.68 -15.74
N GLU A 721 18.05 -20.44 -14.44
CA GLU A 721 17.53 -21.27 -13.36
C GLU A 721 16.05 -21.00 -13.04
N TYR A 722 15.37 -20.20 -13.87
CA TYR A 722 13.92 -20.03 -13.73
C TYR A 722 13.19 -21.34 -14.00
N GLU A 723 12.34 -21.72 -13.06
CA GLU A 723 11.36 -22.80 -13.22
C GLU A 723 9.97 -22.20 -13.32
N ILE A 724 9.21 -22.61 -14.35
CA ILE A 724 7.81 -22.21 -14.51
C ILE A 724 6.96 -23.39 -14.10
N GLU A 725 6.25 -23.24 -12.99
CA GLU A 725 5.30 -24.22 -12.48
C GLU A 725 3.91 -23.80 -12.93
N ILE A 726 3.18 -24.72 -13.57
CA ILE A 726 1.76 -24.59 -13.86
C ILE A 726 1.07 -25.67 -13.03
N SER A 727 0.26 -25.26 -12.07
CA SER A 727 -0.48 -26.20 -11.21
C SER A 727 -1.54 -26.98 -12.01
N ASP A 728 -2.13 -28.01 -11.39
CA ASP A 728 -3.28 -28.74 -11.97
C ASP A 728 -4.46 -27.82 -12.28
N ASP A 729 -4.54 -26.70 -11.58
CA ASP A 729 -5.53 -25.66 -11.76
C ASP A 729 -5.04 -24.48 -12.63
N PHE A 730 -4.00 -24.72 -13.42
CA PHE A 730 -3.41 -23.81 -14.39
C PHE A 730 -2.80 -22.51 -13.83
N ILE A 731 -2.62 -22.42 -12.52
CA ILE A 731 -1.97 -21.26 -11.89
C ILE A 731 -0.48 -21.28 -12.25
N LEU A 732 -0.02 -20.18 -12.88
CA LEU A 732 1.37 -19.99 -13.25
C LEU A 732 2.17 -19.38 -12.08
N ARG A 733 3.30 -20.02 -11.74
CA ARG A 733 4.31 -19.50 -10.81
C ARG A 733 5.69 -19.52 -11.45
N SER A 734 6.46 -18.46 -11.21
CA SER A 734 7.88 -18.42 -11.57
C SER A 734 8.74 -18.58 -10.32
N ASN A 735 9.48 -19.66 -10.23
CA ASN A 735 10.33 -19.99 -9.09
C ASN A 735 11.81 -19.75 -9.44
N LEU A 736 12.58 -19.31 -8.44
CA LEU A 736 14.03 -19.11 -8.52
C LEU A 736 14.72 -19.82 -7.34
N PRO A 737 15.93 -20.37 -7.55
CA PRO A 737 16.73 -20.89 -6.45
C PRO A 737 17.05 -19.80 -5.40
N GLU A 738 17.08 -20.18 -4.13
CA GLU A 738 17.32 -19.27 -3.01
C GLU A 738 18.65 -18.49 -3.15
N GLU A 739 19.69 -19.12 -3.71
CA GLU A 739 20.98 -18.47 -3.95
C GLU A 739 20.86 -17.29 -4.92
N ILE A 740 20.11 -17.44 -6.01
CA ILE A 740 19.91 -16.37 -7.01
C ILE A 740 19.06 -15.25 -6.41
N THR A 741 18.02 -15.60 -5.65
CA THR A 741 17.18 -14.63 -4.94
C THR A 741 18.01 -13.76 -3.98
N LYS A 742 18.96 -14.37 -3.23
CA LYS A 742 19.90 -13.63 -2.37
C LYS A 742 20.81 -12.69 -3.16
N LYS A 743 21.35 -13.13 -4.30
CA LYS A 743 22.20 -12.28 -5.18
C LYS A 743 21.44 -11.07 -5.71
N LEU A 744 20.18 -11.26 -6.14
CA LEU A 744 19.31 -10.18 -6.59
C LEU A 744 18.99 -9.20 -5.46
N SER A 745 18.66 -9.70 -4.26
CA SER A 745 18.42 -8.85 -3.08
C SER A 745 19.65 -8.01 -2.74
N ASN A 746 20.84 -8.62 -2.69
CA ASN A 746 22.09 -7.90 -2.41
C ASN A 746 22.38 -6.81 -3.46
N PHE A 747 22.12 -7.10 -4.74
CA PHE A 747 22.25 -6.10 -5.80
C PHE A 747 21.30 -4.91 -5.59
N GLN A 748 20.03 -5.18 -5.26
CA GLN A 748 19.05 -4.14 -4.96
C GLN A 748 19.44 -3.32 -3.71
N ASP A 749 20.00 -3.97 -2.68
CA ASP A 749 20.49 -3.32 -1.46
C ASP A 749 21.63 -2.35 -1.77
N LYS A 750 22.58 -2.75 -2.63
CA LYS A 750 23.67 -1.86 -3.08
C LYS A 750 23.16 -0.64 -3.84
N ILE A 751 22.16 -0.81 -4.70
CA ILE A 751 21.52 0.31 -5.41
C ILE A 751 20.82 1.26 -4.43
N ALA A 752 20.07 0.71 -3.46
CA ALA A 752 19.38 1.49 -2.44
C ALA A 752 20.36 2.26 -1.54
N ASP A 753 21.43 1.60 -1.09
CA ASP A 753 22.50 2.22 -0.30
C ASP A 753 23.19 3.36 -1.06
N GLY A 754 23.51 3.14 -2.33
CA GLY A 754 24.07 4.17 -3.21
C GLY A 754 23.20 5.42 -3.29
N LYS A 755 21.88 5.24 -3.40
CA LYS A 755 20.91 6.35 -3.45
C LYS A 755 20.72 7.07 -2.12
N ILE A 756 20.67 6.35 -1.00
CA ILE A 756 20.34 6.94 0.31
C ILE A 756 21.59 7.48 1.00
N ASN A 757 22.67 6.71 1.02
CA ASN A 757 23.83 6.98 1.87
C ASN A 757 24.99 7.63 1.12
N ARG A 758 25.10 7.42 -0.20
CA ARG A 758 26.24 7.84 -1.03
C ARG A 758 25.95 8.97 -2.01
N PHE A 759 24.77 9.61 -1.93
CA PHE A 759 24.35 10.70 -2.82
C PHE A 759 25.37 11.85 -2.91
N ASP A 760 26.20 12.03 -1.86
CA ASP A 760 27.27 13.04 -1.83
C ASP A 760 28.66 12.57 -2.25
N LYS A 761 28.89 11.26 -2.39
CA LYS A 761 30.20 10.65 -2.67
C LYS A 761 30.38 10.13 -4.11
N VAL A 762 29.37 10.30 -4.96
CA VAL A 762 29.51 10.01 -6.40
C VAL A 762 30.52 10.97 -6.99
N PHE A 763 31.76 10.49 -7.22
CA PHE A 763 32.77 11.07 -8.11
C PHE A 763 32.55 12.56 -8.41
N LYS A 764 32.60 13.40 -7.36
CA LYS A 764 32.22 14.82 -7.41
C LYS A 764 33.32 15.71 -7.99
N SER A 765 34.32 15.14 -8.65
CA SER A 765 35.57 15.85 -8.98
C SER A 765 36.07 15.67 -10.41
N SER A 766 35.16 15.48 -11.37
CA SER A 766 35.44 15.71 -12.80
C SER A 766 34.19 15.86 -13.66
N GLY A 767 33.46 16.95 -13.40
CA GLY A 767 32.54 17.57 -14.37
C GLY A 767 31.21 16.86 -14.56
N THR A 768 30.12 17.51 -14.11
CA THR A 768 28.94 17.50 -14.98
C THR A 768 29.41 18.08 -16.31
N PHE A 769 29.63 17.24 -17.33
CA PHE A 769 30.10 17.73 -18.64
C PHE A 769 29.13 18.76 -19.24
N ILE A 770 27.87 18.77 -18.80
CA ILE A 770 26.91 19.87 -19.04
C ILE A 770 27.41 21.25 -18.55
N GLN A 771 28.46 21.34 -17.75
CA GLN A 771 29.11 22.61 -17.36
C GLN A 771 30.35 22.93 -18.20
N ASP A 772 30.85 21.97 -18.99
CA ASP A 772 31.92 22.22 -19.95
C ASP A 772 31.33 22.94 -21.17
N GLN A 773 31.65 24.23 -21.29
CA GLN A 773 31.19 25.09 -22.38
C GLN A 773 31.57 24.54 -23.76
N LYS A 774 32.74 23.89 -23.89
CA LYS A 774 33.18 23.32 -25.16
C LYS A 774 32.35 22.10 -25.52
N PHE A 775 32.12 21.20 -24.57
CA PHE A 775 31.26 20.04 -24.77
C PHE A 775 29.83 20.46 -25.15
N ASN A 776 29.24 21.40 -24.41
CA ASN A 776 27.91 21.90 -24.70
C ASN A 776 27.81 22.50 -26.09
N HIS A 777 28.79 23.30 -26.50
CA HIS A 777 28.82 23.89 -27.83
C HIS A 777 28.93 22.83 -28.95
N GLU A 778 29.83 21.84 -28.79
CA GLU A 778 29.95 20.72 -29.73
C GLU A 778 28.64 19.90 -29.79
N LEU A 779 27.97 19.71 -28.64
CA LEU A 779 26.71 19.00 -28.54
C LEU A 779 25.56 19.76 -29.20
N ASP A 780 25.47 21.08 -29.00
CA ASP A 780 24.45 21.94 -29.62
C ASP A 780 24.56 21.93 -31.14
N ILE A 781 25.77 22.03 -31.69
CA ILE A 781 26.02 21.91 -33.14
C ILE A 781 25.55 20.54 -33.65
N ALA A 782 25.89 19.47 -32.92
CA ALA A 782 25.52 18.13 -33.30
C ALA A 782 23.98 17.92 -33.30
N PHE A 783 23.29 18.43 -32.28
CA PHE A 783 21.83 18.40 -32.18
C PHE A 783 21.18 19.23 -33.30
N LEU A 784 21.71 20.41 -33.61
CA LEU A 784 21.22 21.24 -34.70
C LEU A 784 21.33 20.51 -36.04
N SER A 785 22.42 19.78 -36.27
CA SER A 785 22.62 19.00 -37.50
C SER A 785 21.71 17.77 -37.57
N ASP A 786 21.50 17.06 -36.45
CA ASP A 786 20.79 15.78 -36.44
C ASP A 786 19.27 15.96 -36.31
N PHE A 787 18.81 16.97 -35.56
CA PHE A 787 17.40 17.16 -35.19
C PHE A 787 16.82 18.54 -35.54
N GLY A 788 17.66 19.51 -35.89
CA GLY A 788 17.22 20.84 -36.30
C GLY A 788 16.89 21.79 -35.15
N PHE A 789 17.34 21.49 -33.93
CA PHE A 789 17.29 22.32 -32.71
C PHE A 789 18.54 22.05 -31.86
N SER A 790 18.93 22.95 -30.94
CA SER A 790 20.10 22.71 -30.07
C SER A 790 19.78 21.84 -28.85
N ALA A 791 20.79 21.24 -28.22
CA ALA A 791 20.59 20.44 -27.01
C ALA A 791 20.13 21.32 -25.84
N ASN A 792 20.64 22.55 -25.77
CA ASN A 792 20.20 23.55 -24.80
C ASN A 792 18.73 23.94 -24.97
N ASP A 793 18.27 24.22 -26.21
CA ASP A 793 16.86 24.53 -26.49
C ASP A 793 15.96 23.37 -26.08
N PHE A 794 16.38 22.15 -26.41
CA PHE A 794 15.65 20.92 -26.09
C PHE A 794 15.47 20.71 -24.58
N LEU A 795 16.56 20.78 -23.81
CA LEU A 795 16.51 20.63 -22.35
C LEU A 795 15.75 21.79 -21.69
N SER A 796 15.91 23.01 -22.19
CA SER A 796 15.20 24.19 -21.68
C SER A 796 13.70 24.12 -21.94
N CYS A 797 13.26 23.57 -23.08
CA CYS A 797 11.83 23.34 -23.34
C CYS A 797 11.23 22.38 -22.31
N LEU A 798 11.88 21.24 -22.03
CA LEU A 798 11.45 20.32 -20.98
C LEU A 798 11.43 20.99 -19.60
N ASP A 799 12.40 21.86 -19.30
CA ASP A 799 12.47 22.62 -18.05
C ASP A 799 11.30 23.61 -17.87
N ILE A 800 10.86 24.27 -18.95
CA ILE A 800 9.65 25.11 -18.90
C ILE A 800 8.38 24.26 -18.81
N LEU A 801 8.29 23.16 -19.55
CA LEU A 801 7.09 22.31 -19.60
C LEU A 801 6.73 21.71 -18.23
N ARG A 802 7.72 21.37 -17.40
CA ARG A 802 7.47 20.83 -16.03
C ARG A 802 6.89 21.85 -15.04
N TYR A 803 6.98 23.15 -15.37
CA TYR A 803 6.41 24.27 -14.59
C TYR A 803 5.35 25.05 -15.38
N LEU A 804 4.81 24.44 -16.45
CA LEU A 804 3.88 25.11 -17.35
C LEU A 804 2.57 25.53 -16.66
N PRO A 805 1.93 24.68 -15.81
CA PRO A 805 0.74 25.12 -15.09
C PRO A 805 0.93 26.41 -14.29
N SER A 806 1.97 26.50 -13.46
CA SER A 806 2.28 27.67 -12.66
C SER A 806 2.67 28.86 -13.54
N SER A 807 3.43 28.65 -14.62
CA SER A 807 3.87 29.73 -15.51
C SER A 807 2.71 30.35 -16.30
N MET A 808 1.62 29.62 -16.48
CA MET A 808 0.40 30.04 -17.17
C MET A 808 -0.80 30.28 -16.23
N SER A 809 -0.62 30.11 -14.92
CA SER A 809 -1.70 30.21 -13.91
C SER A 809 -2.90 29.28 -14.20
N ILE A 810 -2.60 28.03 -14.56
CA ILE A 810 -3.58 26.98 -14.82
C ILE A 810 -3.81 26.18 -13.54
N ASP A 811 -5.07 25.91 -13.22
CA ASP A 811 -5.42 24.96 -12.18
C ASP A 811 -5.07 23.54 -12.64
N TYR A 812 -4.15 22.89 -11.92
CA TYR A 812 -3.55 21.63 -12.32
C TYR A 812 -4.13 20.47 -11.52
N ASP A 813 -4.81 19.57 -12.22
CA ASP A 813 -5.43 18.35 -11.68
C ASP A 813 -4.59 17.09 -11.98
N GLY A 814 -3.32 17.25 -12.36
CA GLY A 814 -2.45 16.14 -12.77
C GLY A 814 -2.35 15.92 -14.28
N CYS A 815 -3.09 16.63 -15.12
CA CYS A 815 -2.88 16.54 -16.57
C CYS A 815 -2.99 17.91 -17.25
N VAL A 816 -1.95 18.34 -17.95
CA VAL A 816 -2.03 19.50 -18.84
C VAL A 816 -2.88 19.11 -20.05
N ARG A 817 -3.80 20.00 -20.44
CA ARG A 817 -4.69 19.84 -21.61
C ARG A 817 -4.79 21.17 -22.33
N LEU A 818 -3.94 21.42 -23.32
CA LEU A 818 -3.86 22.71 -24.00
C LEU A 818 -3.64 22.58 -25.51
N PRO A 819 -4.16 23.52 -26.31
CA PRO A 819 -3.80 23.62 -27.72
C PRO A 819 -2.29 23.73 -27.91
N LYS A 820 -1.76 22.96 -28.86
CA LYS A 820 -0.33 22.92 -29.22
C LYS A 820 0.24 24.31 -29.49
N SER A 821 -0.47 25.15 -30.24
CA SER A 821 -0.07 26.52 -30.55
C SER A 821 0.16 27.38 -29.29
N LYS A 822 -0.73 27.30 -28.29
CA LYS A 822 -0.60 28.06 -27.04
C LYS A 822 0.65 27.68 -26.25
N ILE A 823 0.97 26.38 -26.21
CA ILE A 823 2.18 25.89 -25.53
C ILE A 823 3.42 26.40 -26.26
N ILE A 824 3.45 26.25 -27.59
CA ILE A 824 4.57 26.69 -28.44
C ILE A 824 4.83 28.19 -28.27
N GLU A 825 3.80 29.04 -28.33
CA GLU A 825 3.90 30.49 -28.14
C GLU A 825 4.41 30.85 -26.73
N HIS A 826 3.89 30.17 -25.70
CA HIS A 826 4.31 30.43 -24.32
C HIS A 826 5.79 30.07 -24.10
N VAL A 827 6.21 28.88 -24.55
CA VAL A 827 7.59 28.39 -24.40
C VAL A 827 8.55 29.26 -25.21
N SER A 828 8.21 29.60 -26.46
CA SER A 828 8.99 30.49 -27.32
C SER A 828 9.23 31.85 -26.65
N ARG A 829 8.18 32.46 -26.08
CA ARG A 829 8.28 33.74 -25.36
C ARG A 829 9.12 33.64 -24.08
N LYS A 830 9.00 32.53 -23.32
CA LYS A 830 9.71 32.35 -22.05
C LYS A 830 11.20 32.10 -22.23
N LEU A 831 11.57 31.41 -23.31
CA LEU A 831 12.97 31.07 -23.61
C LEU A 831 13.63 32.03 -24.60
N GLU A 832 12.86 32.95 -25.20
CA GLU A 832 13.32 33.87 -26.25
C GLU A 832 13.89 33.12 -27.49
N ILE A 833 13.33 31.95 -27.81
CA ILE A 833 13.74 31.12 -28.95
C ILE A 833 12.69 31.10 -30.06
N ASN A 834 13.12 30.83 -31.30
CA ASN A 834 12.24 30.83 -32.47
C ASN A 834 11.09 29.82 -32.34
N ILE A 835 9.88 30.22 -32.73
CA ILE A 835 8.66 29.41 -32.62
C ILE A 835 8.76 28.07 -33.37
N LEU A 836 9.42 28.04 -34.54
CA LEU A 836 9.64 26.84 -35.34
C LEU A 836 10.64 25.88 -34.67
N THR A 837 11.58 26.41 -33.88
CA THR A 837 12.48 25.57 -33.08
C THR A 837 11.71 24.89 -31.96
N VAL A 838 10.84 25.62 -31.27
CA VAL A 838 9.97 25.06 -30.22
C VAL A 838 9.04 24.00 -30.80
N GLU A 839 8.42 24.28 -31.95
CA GLU A 839 7.54 23.32 -32.64
C GLU A 839 8.26 22.00 -32.93
N LYS A 840 9.49 22.03 -33.48
CA LYS A 840 10.31 20.83 -33.70
C LYS A 840 10.63 20.08 -32.41
N VAL A 841 10.91 20.79 -31.32
CA VAL A 841 11.17 20.16 -30.01
C VAL A 841 9.91 19.49 -29.46
N ILE A 842 8.76 20.17 -29.51
CA ILE A 842 7.48 19.61 -29.09
C ILE A 842 7.15 18.37 -29.94
N ASP A 843 7.29 18.44 -31.27
CA ASP A 843 7.07 17.31 -32.18
C ASP A 843 8.01 16.13 -31.92
N PHE A 844 9.24 16.39 -31.45
CA PHE A 844 10.20 15.37 -31.06
C PHE A 844 9.83 14.70 -29.72
N LEU A 845 9.25 15.48 -28.80
CA LEU A 845 8.76 15.03 -27.49
C LEU A 845 7.38 14.36 -27.56
N THR A 846 6.65 14.51 -28.66
CA THR A 846 5.35 13.85 -28.87
C THR A 846 5.51 12.36 -29.17
N LEU A 847 4.78 11.53 -28.43
CA LEU A 847 4.68 10.10 -28.64
C LEU A 847 3.75 9.80 -29.82
N LYS A 848 4.32 9.46 -30.97
CA LYS A 848 3.59 9.26 -32.23
C LYS A 848 3.11 7.82 -32.38
N THR A 849 1.82 7.63 -32.65
CA THR A 849 1.18 6.32 -32.91
C THR A 849 1.96 5.45 -33.89
N SER A 850 2.42 6.04 -35.01
CA SER A 850 3.16 5.34 -36.06
C SER A 850 4.54 4.82 -35.63
N GLU A 851 5.03 5.22 -34.46
CA GLU A 851 6.40 4.95 -34.00
C GLU A 851 6.46 4.04 -32.78
N VAL A 852 5.40 3.97 -31.97
CA VAL A 852 5.40 3.22 -30.69
C VAL A 852 5.69 1.72 -30.88
N LEU A 853 5.20 1.12 -31.96
CA LEU A 853 5.41 -0.29 -32.32
C LEU A 853 6.59 -0.47 -33.29
N THR A 854 7.61 0.39 -33.18
CA THR A 854 8.81 0.30 -34.01
C THR A 854 10.09 0.36 -33.17
N VAL A 855 11.12 -0.32 -33.68
CA VAL A 855 12.49 -0.21 -33.17
C VAL A 855 13.42 0.17 -34.31
N LEU A 856 14.55 0.81 -33.98
CA LEU A 856 15.62 1.03 -34.95
C LEU A 856 16.19 -0.32 -35.44
N ASP A 857 16.64 -0.37 -36.68
CA ASP A 857 17.30 -1.55 -37.25
C ASP A 857 18.70 -1.78 -36.66
N GLU A 858 19.52 -2.67 -37.24
CA GLU A 858 20.87 -2.95 -36.74
C GLU A 858 21.88 -1.85 -37.06
N ASN A 859 21.60 -1.04 -38.08
CA ASN A 859 22.48 0.04 -38.55
C ASN A 859 22.03 1.42 -38.08
N GLY A 860 20.92 1.52 -37.33
CA GLY A 860 20.40 2.78 -36.79
C GLY A 860 19.63 3.66 -37.78
N GLY A 861 19.57 3.29 -39.05
CA GLY A 861 19.02 4.13 -40.13
C GLY A 861 17.58 3.80 -40.50
N GLY A 862 17.14 2.55 -40.32
CA GLY A 862 15.80 2.08 -40.66
C GLY A 862 14.92 1.77 -39.44
N LYS A 863 13.60 1.72 -39.65
CA LYS A 863 12.60 1.37 -38.63
C LYS A 863 12.03 -0.02 -38.92
N LYS A 864 11.95 -0.88 -37.90
CA LYS A 864 11.36 -2.21 -37.96
C LYS A 864 10.12 -2.28 -37.08
N GLY A 865 9.00 -2.69 -37.67
CA GLY A 865 7.76 -2.97 -36.92
C GLY A 865 7.90 -4.18 -36.00
N VAL A 866 7.29 -4.09 -34.83
CA VAL A 866 7.23 -5.15 -33.81
C VAL A 866 5.77 -5.46 -33.43
N PRO A 867 5.47 -6.70 -32.98
CA PRO A 867 4.09 -7.12 -32.74
C PRO A 867 3.47 -6.50 -31.47
N ASP A 868 4.29 -5.93 -30.59
CA ASP A 868 3.88 -5.40 -29.30
C ASP A 868 4.83 -4.27 -28.87
N ILE A 869 4.47 -3.54 -27.81
CA ILE A 869 5.32 -2.52 -27.18
C ILE A 869 6.68 -3.16 -26.85
N PRO A 870 7.81 -2.69 -27.43
CA PRO A 870 9.09 -3.37 -27.37
C PRO A 870 9.80 -3.19 -26.02
N VAL A 871 9.19 -3.63 -24.92
CA VAL A 871 9.74 -3.53 -23.56
C VAL A 871 11.03 -4.35 -23.36
N TRP A 872 11.26 -5.36 -24.22
CA TRP A 872 12.48 -6.17 -24.26
C TRP A 872 13.68 -5.46 -24.90
N GLU A 873 13.48 -4.29 -25.50
CA GLU A 873 14.50 -3.52 -26.22
C GLU A 873 14.55 -2.08 -25.71
N TYR A 874 15.67 -1.71 -25.09
CA TYR A 874 15.89 -0.35 -24.60
C TYR A 874 16.66 0.49 -25.62
N ALA A 875 17.80 -0.03 -26.09
CA ALA A 875 18.73 0.70 -26.94
C ALA A 875 18.11 1.10 -28.28
N LYS A 876 17.26 0.28 -28.90
CA LYS A 876 16.68 0.59 -30.22
C LYS A 876 15.29 1.22 -30.16
N ARG A 877 14.73 1.39 -28.97
CA ARG A 877 13.37 1.89 -28.77
C ARG A 877 13.36 3.40 -28.60
N TYR A 878 13.27 4.12 -29.71
CA TYR A 878 13.35 5.59 -29.72
C TYR A 878 12.01 6.29 -29.43
N SER A 879 10.88 5.56 -29.48
CA SER A 879 9.54 6.08 -29.20
C SER A 879 8.95 5.36 -27.98
N ARG A 880 8.96 6.02 -26.82
CA ARG A 880 8.41 5.51 -25.56
C ARG A 880 8.05 6.66 -24.60
N PRO A 881 7.05 6.48 -23.71
CA PRO A 881 6.57 7.53 -22.82
C PRO A 881 7.65 8.16 -21.94
N GLU A 882 8.70 7.41 -21.59
CA GLU A 882 9.77 7.89 -20.71
C GLU A 882 10.66 8.99 -21.30
N ILE A 883 10.73 9.10 -22.62
CA ILE A 883 11.56 10.09 -23.32
C ILE A 883 10.74 11.00 -24.23
N ARG A 884 9.47 10.64 -24.46
CA ARG A 884 8.48 11.36 -25.25
C ARG A 884 7.18 11.43 -24.45
N PRO A 885 7.07 12.38 -23.50
CA PRO A 885 6.00 12.39 -22.51
C PRO A 885 4.70 13.01 -23.02
N ILE A 886 4.69 13.59 -24.22
CA ILE A 886 3.56 14.36 -24.75
C ILE A 886 2.70 13.47 -25.64
N ILE A 887 1.38 13.53 -25.45
CA ILE A 887 0.40 12.88 -26.32
C ILE A 887 -0.41 13.97 -27.03
N GLU A 888 -0.62 13.82 -28.32
CA GLU A 888 -1.36 14.78 -29.14
C GLU A 888 -2.67 14.13 -29.61
N ILE A 889 -3.79 14.80 -29.35
CA ILE A 889 -5.13 14.40 -29.80
C ILE A 889 -5.83 15.67 -30.30
N ASP A 890 -6.19 15.71 -31.58
CA ASP A 890 -6.89 16.83 -32.21
C ASP A 890 -6.24 18.21 -31.94
N GLU A 891 -4.91 18.32 -32.14
CA GLU A 891 -4.10 19.53 -31.87
C GLU A 891 -4.07 19.99 -30.39
N ILE A 892 -4.54 19.17 -29.46
CA ILE A 892 -4.43 19.38 -28.03
C ILE A 892 -3.34 18.43 -27.48
N LEU A 893 -2.41 19.00 -26.71
CA LEU A 893 -1.36 18.26 -26.02
C LEU A 893 -1.80 17.86 -24.61
N TYR A 894 -1.53 16.61 -24.28
CA TYR A 894 -1.80 15.94 -23.01
C TYR A 894 -0.48 15.44 -22.42
N PHE A 895 -0.16 15.86 -21.20
CA PHE A 895 0.99 15.34 -20.45
C PHE A 895 0.88 15.67 -18.97
N GLY A 896 1.57 14.85 -18.17
CA GLY A 896 1.83 15.14 -16.77
C GLY A 896 3.19 15.81 -16.58
N THR A 897 3.30 16.73 -15.62
CA THR A 897 4.52 17.47 -15.30
C THR A 897 5.61 16.58 -14.69
N THR A 898 5.25 15.53 -13.93
CA THR A 898 6.18 14.51 -13.44
C THR A 898 6.74 13.66 -14.59
N ALA A 899 5.94 13.39 -15.62
CA ALA A 899 6.39 12.67 -16.82
C ALA A 899 7.39 13.51 -17.64
N VAL A 900 7.14 14.81 -17.78
CA VAL A 900 8.07 15.76 -18.38
C VAL A 900 9.37 15.85 -17.57
N TYR A 901 9.28 16.01 -16.25
CA TYR A 901 10.44 16.04 -15.37
C TYR A 901 11.25 14.73 -15.43
N THR A 902 10.57 13.58 -15.46
CA THR A 902 11.24 12.28 -15.62
C THR A 902 11.95 12.19 -16.97
N SER A 903 11.33 12.68 -18.03
CA SER A 903 11.96 12.75 -19.36
C SER A 903 13.20 13.63 -19.33
N LEU A 904 13.13 14.81 -18.72
CA LEU A 904 14.29 15.70 -18.51
C LEU A 904 15.42 14.99 -17.79
N LEU A 905 15.13 14.29 -16.68
CA LEU A 905 16.14 13.53 -15.93
C LEU A 905 16.78 12.42 -16.75
N ILE A 906 16.00 11.71 -17.57
CA ILE A 906 16.52 10.64 -18.44
C ILE A 906 17.42 11.25 -19.51
N TRP A 907 16.97 12.30 -20.19
CA TRP A 907 17.73 12.98 -21.24
C TRP A 907 19.04 13.57 -20.70
N ALA A 908 18.95 14.43 -19.68
CA ALA A 908 20.13 15.03 -19.05
C ALA A 908 21.03 13.98 -18.39
N GLY A 909 20.43 12.96 -17.76
CA GLY A 909 21.16 11.87 -17.10
C GLY A 909 21.95 10.98 -18.06
N CYS A 910 21.39 10.65 -19.23
CA CYS A 910 22.10 9.88 -20.26
C CYS A 910 23.23 10.72 -20.87
N ILE A 911 22.97 12.00 -21.20
CA ILE A 911 23.98 12.92 -21.76
C ILE A 911 25.15 13.09 -20.79
N ASN A 912 24.87 13.30 -19.50
CA ASN A 912 25.89 13.37 -18.44
C ASN A 912 26.71 12.07 -18.28
N ARG A 913 26.18 10.93 -18.73
CA ARG A 913 26.86 9.63 -18.75
C ARG A 913 27.43 9.27 -20.12
N PHE A 914 27.47 10.23 -21.04
CA PHE A 914 28.09 10.14 -22.36
C PHE A 914 27.40 9.17 -23.33
N TYR A 915 26.08 9.02 -23.22
CA TYR A 915 25.31 8.26 -24.19
C TYR A 915 23.92 8.86 -24.39
N PHE A 916 23.25 8.43 -25.45
CA PHE A 916 21.88 8.87 -25.77
C PHE A 916 20.87 7.81 -25.26
N PRO A 917 19.64 8.18 -24.85
CA PRO A 917 18.65 7.23 -24.31
C PRO A 917 18.24 6.08 -25.25
N PHE A 918 18.63 6.16 -26.51
CA PHE A 918 18.57 5.12 -27.52
C PHE A 918 19.76 5.28 -28.48
N ALA A 919 20.12 4.23 -29.21
CA ALA A 919 21.24 4.22 -30.13
C ALA A 919 20.97 5.13 -31.33
N LEU A 920 21.98 5.93 -31.71
CA LEU A 920 21.98 6.77 -32.90
C LEU A 920 23.23 6.50 -33.76
N PRO A 921 23.39 5.27 -34.30
CA PRO A 921 24.57 4.90 -35.06
C PRO A 921 24.92 5.94 -36.13
N SER A 922 26.17 6.41 -36.11
CA SER A 922 26.74 7.32 -37.11
C SER A 922 26.19 8.76 -37.10
N SER A 923 25.42 9.15 -36.07
CA SER A 923 24.95 10.53 -35.93
C SER A 923 26.07 11.47 -35.47
N ASN A 924 25.88 12.78 -35.62
CA ASN A 924 26.85 13.75 -35.10
C ASN A 924 26.85 13.77 -33.57
N VAL A 925 25.67 13.60 -32.95
CA VAL A 925 25.54 13.51 -31.48
C VAL A 925 26.31 12.31 -30.93
N GLU A 926 26.20 11.13 -31.54
CA GLU A 926 26.91 9.95 -31.08
C GLU A 926 28.45 10.12 -31.16
N LYS A 927 28.96 10.79 -32.19
CA LYS A 927 30.41 11.09 -32.31
C LYS A 927 30.90 11.97 -31.17
N VAL A 928 30.14 13.01 -30.81
CA VAL A 928 30.47 13.91 -29.69
C VAL A 928 30.45 13.13 -28.37
N LEU A 929 29.41 12.33 -28.12
CA LEU A 929 29.27 11.55 -26.90
C LEU A 929 30.37 10.49 -26.74
N ASN A 930 30.68 9.73 -27.79
CA ASN A 930 31.74 8.71 -27.77
C ASN A 930 33.13 9.32 -27.53
N LYS A 931 33.40 10.51 -28.07
CA LYS A 931 34.65 11.24 -27.82
C LYS A 931 34.81 11.56 -26.33
N VAL A 932 33.74 11.99 -25.68
CA VAL A 932 33.77 12.32 -24.24
C VAL A 932 33.81 11.07 -23.37
N GLU A 933 33.06 10.02 -23.71
CA GLU A 933 33.13 8.74 -23.01
C GLU A 933 34.56 8.20 -22.96
N LYS A 934 35.29 8.29 -24.09
CA LYS A 934 36.70 7.92 -24.15
C LYS A 934 37.55 8.78 -23.21
N SER A 935 37.35 10.09 -23.21
CA SER A 935 38.05 10.99 -22.29
C SER A 935 37.75 10.70 -20.81
N PHE A 936 36.52 10.28 -20.51
CA PHE A 936 36.12 9.89 -19.15
C PHE A 936 36.78 8.58 -18.71
N GLN A 937 36.83 7.58 -19.61
CA GLN A 937 37.57 6.34 -19.40
C GLN A 937 39.05 6.63 -19.06
N ASP A 938 39.70 7.52 -19.81
CA ASP A 938 41.09 7.91 -19.57
C ASP A 938 41.23 8.65 -18.21
N HIS A 939 40.24 9.46 -17.84
CA HIS A 939 40.22 10.16 -16.57
C HIS A 939 40.02 9.22 -15.36
N LEU A 940 39.23 8.15 -15.50
CA LEU A 940 39.07 7.14 -14.46
C LEU A 940 40.42 6.53 -14.06
N VAL A 941 41.29 6.24 -15.04
CA VAL A 941 42.66 5.76 -14.81
C VAL A 941 43.46 6.79 -14.01
N VAL A 942 43.36 8.09 -14.35
CA VAL A 942 44.07 9.16 -13.64
C VAL A 942 43.64 9.25 -12.17
N VAL A 943 42.34 9.16 -11.89
CA VAL A 943 41.85 9.23 -10.51
C VAL A 943 42.27 8.00 -9.71
N ALA A 944 42.12 6.80 -10.27
CA ALA A 944 42.61 5.58 -9.63
C ALA A 944 44.12 5.67 -9.34
N PHE A 945 44.90 6.20 -10.28
CA PHE A 945 46.34 6.41 -10.11
C PHE A 945 46.64 7.36 -8.95
N ASN A 946 45.91 8.48 -8.85
CA ASN A 946 46.10 9.44 -7.77
C ASN A 946 45.76 8.85 -6.40
N ILE A 947 44.67 8.09 -6.29
CA ILE A 947 44.32 7.38 -5.05
C ILE A 947 45.43 6.40 -4.67
N VAL A 948 45.88 5.55 -5.60
CA VAL A 948 46.97 4.58 -5.34
C VAL A 948 48.27 5.27 -4.95
N ARG A 949 48.56 6.45 -5.53
CA ARG A 949 49.75 7.25 -5.23
C ARG A 949 49.83 7.71 -3.78
N GLU A 950 48.70 7.87 -3.10
CA GLU A 950 48.68 8.19 -1.67
C GLU A 950 49.22 7.05 -0.80
N PHE A 951 49.18 5.81 -1.30
CA PHE A 951 49.66 4.61 -0.60
C PHE A 951 51.09 4.22 -1.00
N THR A 952 51.55 4.57 -2.20
CA THR A 952 52.90 4.24 -2.66
C THR A 952 53.40 5.17 -3.76
N MET A 953 54.70 5.44 -3.77
CA MET A 953 55.39 6.13 -4.87
C MET A 953 56.00 5.15 -5.89
N LYS A 954 55.88 3.84 -5.65
CA LYS A 954 56.34 2.77 -6.55
C LYS A 954 55.20 2.34 -7.47
N LEU A 955 54.87 3.19 -8.43
CA LEU A 955 53.79 2.94 -9.37
C LEU A 955 54.11 3.42 -10.78
N ALA A 956 53.51 2.76 -11.77
CA ALA A 956 53.56 3.09 -13.19
C ALA A 956 52.12 3.12 -13.74
N LYS A 957 51.89 3.95 -14.75
CA LYS A 957 50.60 4.13 -15.42
C LYS A 957 50.76 3.74 -16.89
N GLU A 958 49.77 3.05 -17.47
CA GLU A 958 49.72 2.66 -18.90
C GLU A 958 51.00 1.91 -19.34
N LEU A 959 51.41 0.90 -18.56
CA LEU A 959 52.64 0.16 -18.81
C LEU A 959 52.37 -1.08 -19.67
N ASP A 960 52.96 -1.13 -20.87
CA ASP A 960 52.87 -2.33 -21.71
C ASP A 960 53.71 -3.48 -21.13
N ILE A 961 53.13 -4.68 -21.08
CA ILE A 961 53.79 -5.84 -20.46
C ILE A 961 55.09 -6.23 -21.17
N PRO A 962 55.19 -6.24 -22.52
CA PRO A 962 56.44 -6.55 -23.20
C PRO A 962 57.57 -5.54 -22.94
N ASP A 963 57.24 -4.29 -22.60
CA ASP A 963 58.22 -3.27 -22.22
C ASP A 963 58.82 -3.57 -20.84
N LEU A 964 58.06 -4.21 -19.95
CA LEU A 964 58.52 -4.65 -18.63
C LEU A 964 59.21 -6.02 -18.69
N ILE A 965 58.65 -6.97 -19.43
CA ILE A 965 59.07 -8.37 -19.52
C ILE A 965 59.35 -8.71 -21.00
N PRO A 966 60.62 -8.60 -21.44
CA PRO A 966 60.98 -8.89 -22.83
C PRO A 966 60.60 -10.33 -23.24
N GLY A 967 59.82 -10.46 -24.32
CA GLY A 967 59.36 -11.75 -24.84
C GLY A 967 58.01 -12.23 -24.29
N ALA A 968 57.35 -11.47 -23.41
CA ALA A 968 55.99 -11.76 -22.95
C ALA A 968 54.94 -11.64 -24.07
N GLU A 969 53.80 -12.32 -23.90
CA GLU A 969 52.65 -12.24 -24.83
C GLU A 969 52.09 -10.80 -24.84
N THR A 970 51.76 -10.28 -26.04
CA THR A 970 51.11 -8.96 -26.18
C THR A 970 49.64 -9.05 -25.73
N ILE A 971 49.41 -8.81 -24.43
CA ILE A 971 48.09 -8.93 -23.79
C ILE A 971 47.42 -7.56 -23.56
N GLY A 972 48.12 -6.47 -23.86
CA GLY A 972 47.72 -5.09 -23.62
C GLY A 972 48.44 -4.49 -22.42
N ASP A 973 48.31 -3.16 -22.26
CA ASP A 973 48.91 -2.40 -21.18
C ASP A 973 48.21 -2.62 -19.84
N VAL A 974 48.96 -2.45 -18.75
CA VAL A 974 48.44 -2.34 -17.39
C VAL A 974 48.11 -0.88 -17.12
N ASP A 975 46.85 -0.56 -16.87
CA ASP A 975 46.42 0.82 -16.59
C ASP A 975 47.21 1.39 -15.40
N ILE A 976 47.30 0.63 -14.29
CA ILE A 976 48.14 1.00 -13.14
C ILE A 976 48.83 -0.25 -12.57
N LEU A 977 50.16 -0.20 -12.50
CA LEU A 977 51.00 -1.20 -11.82
C LEU A 977 51.64 -0.54 -10.60
N ALA A 978 51.43 -1.08 -9.39
CA ALA A 978 51.96 -0.47 -8.17
C ALA A 978 52.49 -1.50 -7.16
N ILE A 979 53.39 -1.08 -6.26
CA ILE A 979 53.92 -1.92 -5.18
C ILE A 979 53.60 -1.31 -3.81
N LEU A 980 52.83 -2.06 -3.01
CA LEU A 980 52.63 -1.76 -1.59
C LEU A 980 53.70 -2.53 -0.80
N GLU A 981 54.83 -1.88 -0.52
CA GLU A 981 56.00 -2.54 0.06
C GLU A 981 55.72 -3.12 1.45
N GLU A 982 55.05 -2.38 2.35
CA GLU A 982 54.74 -2.84 3.71
C GLU A 982 53.84 -4.07 3.72
N LYS A 983 52.90 -4.12 2.79
CA LYS A 983 51.94 -5.22 2.63
C LYS A 983 52.48 -6.36 1.76
N LYS A 984 53.63 -6.14 1.10
CA LYS A 984 54.23 -7.05 0.12
C LYS A 984 53.25 -7.42 -1.01
N ILE A 985 52.57 -6.42 -1.57
CA ILE A 985 51.58 -6.61 -2.64
C ILE A 985 52.06 -5.92 -3.92
N ILE A 986 51.95 -6.63 -5.04
CA ILE A 986 52.04 -6.10 -6.41
C ILE A 986 50.62 -5.92 -6.91
N LEU A 987 50.20 -4.69 -7.14
CA LEU A 987 48.87 -4.34 -7.64
C LEU A 987 48.87 -4.28 -9.17
N ASN A 988 48.01 -5.09 -9.79
CA ASN A 988 47.70 -5.04 -11.23
C ASN A 988 46.27 -4.52 -11.40
N ILE A 989 46.10 -3.28 -11.82
CA ILE A 989 44.80 -2.61 -11.85
C ILE A 989 44.38 -2.37 -13.31
N GLU A 990 43.15 -2.75 -13.62
CA GLU A 990 42.43 -2.40 -14.84
C GLU A 990 41.26 -1.49 -14.48
N CYS A 991 41.11 -0.36 -15.17
CA CYS A 991 40.00 0.56 -15.01
C CYS A 991 39.07 0.45 -16.22
N LYS A 992 37.77 0.22 -15.98
CA LYS A 992 36.77 0.19 -17.04
C LYS A 992 35.49 0.92 -16.68
N TYR A 993 35.10 1.86 -17.52
CA TYR A 993 33.77 2.45 -17.52
C TYR A 993 32.76 1.43 -18.08
N ILE A 994 31.84 1.00 -17.22
CA ILE A 994 30.75 0.09 -17.58
C ILE A 994 29.46 0.91 -17.56
N ARG A 995 28.76 0.95 -18.70
CA ARG A 995 27.45 1.60 -18.82
C ARG A 995 26.39 0.83 -18.03
N ASP A 996 25.37 1.55 -17.57
CA ASP A 996 24.20 0.96 -16.93
C ASP A 996 23.43 0.03 -17.88
N THR A 997 22.78 -0.97 -17.29
CA THR A 997 21.97 -1.94 -18.02
C THR A 997 20.50 -1.70 -17.76
N PHE A 998 19.72 -1.48 -18.82
CA PHE A 998 18.29 -1.14 -18.71
C PHE A 998 17.36 -2.31 -19.09
N ALA A 999 17.86 -3.29 -19.85
CA ALA A 999 17.15 -4.51 -20.20
C ALA A 999 18.05 -5.75 -20.05
N ALA A 1000 17.43 -6.95 -20.00
CA ALA A 1000 18.16 -8.22 -19.98
C ALA A 1000 19.14 -8.36 -21.16
N LYS A 1001 18.77 -7.84 -22.33
CA LYS A 1001 19.64 -7.78 -23.51
C LYS A 1001 20.91 -6.98 -23.28
N ASP A 1002 20.81 -5.83 -22.61
CA ASP A 1002 21.95 -4.97 -22.31
C ASP A 1002 22.84 -5.59 -21.24
N SER A 1003 22.21 -6.20 -20.23
CA SER A 1003 22.90 -6.99 -19.21
C SER A 1003 23.74 -8.11 -19.83
N ARG A 1004 23.20 -8.85 -20.80
CA ARG A 1004 23.97 -9.85 -21.56
C ARG A 1004 25.15 -9.23 -22.30
N ARG A 1005 24.97 -8.09 -22.98
CA ARG A 1005 26.06 -7.43 -23.70
C ARG A 1005 27.20 -7.05 -22.77
N VAL A 1006 26.89 -6.53 -21.58
CA VAL A 1006 27.90 -6.19 -20.56
C VAL A 1006 28.60 -7.44 -20.05
N ARG A 1007 27.85 -8.49 -19.69
CA ARG A 1007 28.41 -9.78 -19.29
C ARG A 1007 29.37 -10.33 -20.34
N ASP A 1008 28.91 -10.40 -21.59
CA ASP A 1008 29.69 -10.99 -22.68
C ASP A 1008 30.99 -10.19 -22.91
N LYS A 1009 30.98 -8.85 -22.77
CA LYS A 1009 32.20 -8.02 -22.82
C LYS A 1009 33.19 -8.30 -21.68
N ILE A 1010 32.69 -8.54 -20.47
CA ILE A 1010 33.53 -8.78 -19.29
C ILE A 1010 34.09 -10.22 -19.30
N PHE A 1011 33.26 -11.21 -19.64
CA PHE A 1011 33.57 -12.64 -19.37
C PHE A 1011 33.73 -13.53 -20.62
N LYS A 1012 33.23 -13.13 -21.80
CA LYS A 1012 33.22 -14.02 -22.99
C LYS A 1012 34.12 -13.50 -24.10
N SER A 1013 35.16 -14.27 -24.42
CA SER A 1013 36.06 -13.97 -25.54
C SER A 1013 35.40 -14.31 -26.87
N SER A 1014 35.69 -13.50 -27.88
CA SER A 1014 35.36 -13.79 -29.27
C SER A 1014 36.57 -14.40 -29.97
N SER A 1015 36.37 -15.00 -31.14
CA SER A 1015 37.47 -15.51 -31.97
C SER A 1015 38.43 -14.41 -32.46
N LYS A 1016 38.08 -13.12 -32.31
CA LYS A 1016 38.87 -11.97 -32.77
C LYS A 1016 39.41 -11.10 -31.65
N GLU A 1017 38.83 -11.14 -30.45
CA GLU A 1017 39.19 -10.25 -29.35
C GLU A 1017 38.95 -10.92 -27.99
N LYS A 1018 39.97 -10.90 -27.12
CA LYS A 1018 39.88 -11.38 -25.72
C LYS A 1018 39.01 -10.44 -24.90
N ASN A 1019 38.20 -11.00 -23.98
CA ASN A 1019 37.38 -10.21 -23.05
C ASN A 1019 38.22 -9.46 -22.00
N TYR A 1020 37.60 -8.52 -21.29
CA TYR A 1020 38.31 -7.68 -20.33
C TYR A 1020 38.93 -8.47 -19.18
N LEU A 1021 38.19 -9.42 -18.59
CA LEU A 1021 38.68 -10.18 -17.44
C LEU A 1021 39.85 -11.10 -17.80
N GLU A 1022 39.79 -11.78 -18.95
CA GLU A 1022 40.85 -12.67 -19.41
C GLU A 1022 42.18 -11.91 -19.63
N LYS A 1023 42.12 -10.65 -20.09
CA LYS A 1023 43.31 -9.79 -20.20
C LYS A 1023 43.93 -9.52 -18.82
N VAL A 1024 43.11 -9.25 -17.80
CA VAL A 1024 43.60 -9.04 -16.43
C VAL A 1024 44.21 -10.31 -15.85
N GLU A 1025 43.56 -11.45 -15.99
CA GLU A 1025 44.02 -12.74 -15.44
C GLU A 1025 45.32 -13.21 -16.10
N ARG A 1026 45.49 -13.03 -17.41
CA ARG A 1026 46.76 -13.33 -18.07
C ARG A 1026 47.88 -12.40 -17.63
N ARG A 1027 47.61 -11.09 -17.48
CA ARG A 1027 48.58 -10.14 -16.90
C ARG A 1027 48.96 -10.53 -15.48
N HIS A 1028 47.99 -10.96 -14.67
CA HIS A 1028 48.25 -11.49 -13.33
C HIS A 1028 49.25 -12.65 -13.37
N GLN A 1029 49.03 -13.64 -14.25
CA GLN A 1029 49.91 -14.80 -14.39
C GLN A 1029 51.33 -14.39 -14.81
N GLU A 1030 51.47 -13.52 -15.81
CA GLU A 1030 52.77 -13.03 -16.28
C GLU A 1030 53.54 -12.27 -15.19
N LEU A 1031 52.86 -11.36 -14.48
CA LEU A 1031 53.45 -10.62 -13.36
C LEU A 1031 53.84 -11.55 -12.21
N ASN A 1032 53.06 -12.60 -11.97
CA ASN A 1032 53.30 -13.57 -10.90
C ASN A 1032 54.47 -14.52 -11.23
N MET A 1033 54.66 -14.90 -12.50
CA MET A 1033 55.82 -15.68 -12.96
C MET A 1033 57.12 -14.86 -12.97
N ASN A 1034 57.01 -13.55 -13.25
CA ASN A 1034 58.15 -12.66 -13.43
C ASN A 1034 58.29 -11.61 -12.32
N LYS A 1035 57.88 -11.93 -11.08
CA LYS A 1035 57.92 -10.99 -9.93
C LYS A 1035 59.28 -10.33 -9.74
N ASN A 1036 60.36 -11.06 -10.01
CA ASN A 1036 61.73 -10.55 -9.89
C ASN A 1036 61.97 -9.38 -10.84
N VAL A 1037 61.44 -9.47 -12.07
CA VAL A 1037 61.54 -8.40 -13.08
C VAL A 1037 60.72 -7.20 -12.65
N VAL A 1038 59.49 -7.42 -12.18
CA VAL A 1038 58.60 -6.37 -11.67
C VAL A 1038 59.22 -5.61 -10.48
N LEU A 1039 59.72 -6.33 -9.48
CA LEU A 1039 60.34 -5.72 -8.28
C LEU A 1039 61.65 -5.00 -8.63
N SER A 1040 62.43 -5.56 -9.56
CA SER A 1040 63.65 -4.91 -10.06
C SER A 1040 63.35 -3.59 -10.77
N TYR A 1041 62.28 -3.54 -11.56
CA TYR A 1041 61.82 -2.33 -12.22
C TYR A 1041 61.55 -1.19 -11.22
N PHE A 1042 60.96 -1.50 -10.06
CA PHE A 1042 60.71 -0.52 -8.99
C PHE A 1042 61.87 -0.36 -7.98
N LYS A 1043 63.02 -1.00 -8.23
CA LYS A 1043 64.23 -0.98 -7.38
C LYS A 1043 63.99 -1.49 -5.95
N ILE A 1044 63.25 -2.58 -5.82
CA ILE A 1044 62.97 -3.25 -4.54
C ILE A 1044 63.95 -4.42 -4.33
N SER A 1045 64.36 -4.64 -3.07
CA SER A 1045 65.27 -5.74 -2.73
C SER A 1045 64.66 -7.11 -3.03
N LEU A 1046 65.44 -7.97 -3.70
CA LEU A 1046 65.00 -9.30 -4.14
C LEU A 1046 65.19 -10.40 -3.08
N GLU A 1047 65.69 -10.06 -1.89
CA GLU A 1047 66.05 -11.02 -0.83
C GLU A 1047 64.87 -11.85 -0.29
N ARG A 1048 63.62 -11.45 -0.57
CA ARG A 1048 62.38 -12.14 -0.13
C ARG A 1048 61.28 -12.16 -1.20
N LEU A 1049 61.65 -12.58 -2.41
CA LEU A 1049 60.76 -12.66 -3.58
C LEU A 1049 59.47 -13.48 -3.36
N THR A 1050 59.54 -14.54 -2.57
CA THR A 1050 58.40 -15.43 -2.25
C THR A 1050 57.32 -14.75 -1.41
N ASP A 1051 57.65 -13.66 -0.72
CA ASP A 1051 56.72 -13.01 0.20
C ASP A 1051 55.78 -12.03 -0.51
N TYR A 1052 56.05 -11.67 -1.78
CA TYR A 1052 55.21 -10.77 -2.55
C TYR A 1052 54.09 -11.51 -3.27
N LYS A 1053 52.85 -11.03 -3.13
CA LYS A 1053 51.69 -11.54 -3.86
C LYS A 1053 51.21 -10.55 -4.91
N VAL A 1054 50.76 -11.06 -6.06
CA VAL A 1054 50.08 -10.23 -7.06
C VAL A 1054 48.60 -10.18 -6.69
N VAL A 1055 48.03 -9.00 -6.60
CA VAL A 1055 46.57 -8.80 -6.46
C VAL A 1055 46.09 -8.02 -7.68
N SER A 1056 45.05 -8.53 -8.33
CA SER A 1056 44.48 -7.92 -9.52
C SER A 1056 43.14 -7.28 -9.21
N LEU A 1057 43.01 -5.99 -9.56
CA LEU A 1057 41.79 -5.23 -9.33
C LEU A 1057 41.15 -4.84 -10.66
N PHE A 1058 39.83 -5.00 -10.73
CA PHE A 1058 38.99 -4.47 -11.81
C PHE A 1058 38.18 -3.30 -11.28
N ILE A 1059 38.57 -2.08 -11.64
CA ILE A 1059 38.00 -0.85 -11.13
C ILE A 1059 36.93 -0.30 -12.06
N THR A 1060 35.76 0.04 -11.52
CA THR A 1060 34.69 0.69 -12.28
C THR A 1060 34.00 1.79 -11.48
N SER A 1061 33.27 2.67 -12.17
CA SER A 1061 32.54 3.78 -11.55
C SER A 1061 31.07 3.45 -11.23
N ASN A 1062 30.48 2.43 -11.86
CA ASN A 1062 29.04 2.14 -11.76
C ASN A 1062 28.77 0.72 -11.27
N PHE A 1063 27.76 0.57 -10.39
CA PHE A 1063 27.26 -0.74 -9.97
C PHE A 1063 26.64 -1.52 -11.13
N ASN A 1064 27.05 -2.77 -11.31
CA ASN A 1064 26.42 -3.70 -12.24
C ASN A 1064 26.20 -5.06 -11.56
N PHE A 1065 25.13 -5.77 -11.96
CA PHE A 1065 24.84 -7.10 -11.43
C PHE A 1065 26.04 -8.06 -11.56
N TRP A 1066 26.74 -8.02 -12.70
CA TRP A 1066 27.85 -8.94 -13.00
C TRP A 1066 29.16 -8.60 -12.31
N THR A 1067 29.36 -7.34 -11.92
CA THR A 1067 30.55 -6.94 -11.14
C THR A 1067 30.39 -7.29 -9.66
N LEU A 1068 29.16 -7.38 -9.16
CA LEU A 1068 28.86 -7.84 -7.81
C LEU A 1068 28.69 -9.36 -7.72
N ASN A 1069 28.24 -9.98 -8.81
CA ASN A 1069 27.99 -11.41 -8.93
C ASN A 1069 28.64 -11.94 -10.22
N PRO A 1070 29.98 -12.15 -10.23
CA PRO A 1070 30.68 -12.64 -11.41
C PRO A 1070 30.11 -13.96 -11.96
N GLU A 1071 30.00 -14.09 -13.30
CA GLU A 1071 29.46 -15.30 -13.96
C GLU A 1071 30.31 -16.54 -13.68
N ARG A 1072 31.62 -16.36 -13.44
CA ARG A 1072 32.55 -17.42 -13.07
C ARG A 1072 33.44 -16.98 -11.91
N LYS A 1073 33.98 -17.96 -11.18
CA LYS A 1073 35.03 -17.72 -10.18
C LYS A 1073 36.25 -17.10 -10.85
N THR A 1074 36.83 -16.10 -10.19
CA THR A 1074 38.04 -15.39 -10.60
C THR A 1074 38.75 -14.86 -9.36
N ASP A 1075 40.07 -14.73 -9.44
CA ASP A 1075 40.91 -14.14 -8.38
C ASP A 1075 41.10 -12.63 -8.59
N VAL A 1076 40.43 -12.05 -9.60
CA VAL A 1076 40.39 -10.60 -9.82
C VAL A 1076 39.27 -10.01 -8.98
N GLU A 1077 39.62 -9.00 -8.18
CA GLU A 1077 38.65 -8.34 -7.31
C GLU A 1077 38.01 -7.14 -8.00
N PHE A 1078 36.68 -7.13 -8.07
CA PHE A 1078 35.92 -6.00 -8.61
C PHE A 1078 35.75 -4.94 -7.53
N VAL A 1079 36.32 -3.76 -7.76
CA VAL A 1079 36.33 -2.66 -6.79
C VAL A 1079 35.72 -1.42 -7.42
N TYR A 1080 34.84 -0.74 -6.69
CA TYR A 1080 34.32 0.55 -7.16
C TYR A 1080 35.34 1.64 -6.86
N ILE A 1081 35.47 2.61 -7.76
CA ILE A 1081 36.45 3.68 -7.58
C ILE A 1081 36.24 4.45 -6.26
N GLU A 1082 34.99 4.59 -5.81
CA GLU A 1082 34.64 5.20 -4.52
C GLU A 1082 35.07 4.37 -3.30
N ASP A 1083 35.15 3.05 -3.47
CA ASP A 1083 35.52 2.12 -2.41
C ASP A 1083 37.04 1.78 -2.47
N LEU A 1084 37.78 2.26 -3.49
CA LEU A 1084 39.18 1.92 -3.73
C LEU A 1084 40.08 2.29 -2.54
N GLU A 1085 39.93 3.49 -2.00
CA GLU A 1085 40.74 3.94 -0.86
C GLU A 1085 40.50 3.06 0.39
N SER A 1086 39.23 2.76 0.69
CA SER A 1086 38.88 1.89 1.82
C SER A 1086 39.38 0.46 1.60
N TYR A 1087 39.30 -0.02 0.36
CA TYR A 1087 39.82 -1.32 -0.04
C TYR A 1087 41.34 -1.40 0.15
N LEU A 1088 42.10 -0.41 -0.34
CA LEU A 1088 43.57 -0.37 -0.19
C LEU A 1088 44.02 -0.23 1.26
N ASN A 1089 43.23 0.40 2.14
CA ASN A 1089 43.49 0.41 3.57
C ASN A 1089 43.38 -0.99 4.19
N ASN A 1090 42.36 -1.75 3.80
CA ASN A 1090 42.02 -3.04 4.40
C ASN A 1090 42.60 -4.26 3.67
N ILE A 1091 43.22 -4.08 2.50
CA ILE A 1091 43.85 -5.18 1.77
C ILE A 1091 44.96 -5.78 2.64
N GLU A 1092 44.84 -7.07 2.92
CA GLU A 1092 45.88 -7.90 3.55
C GLU A 1092 46.65 -8.63 2.47
#